data_AF-A0A7C3KQ68-F1
#
_entry.id   AF-A0A7C3KQ68-F1
#
_cell.length_a   1.000
_cell.length_b   1.000
_cell.length_c   1.000
_cell.angle_alpha   90.00
_cell.angle_beta   90.00
_cell.angle_gamma   90.00
#
_symmetry.space_group_name_H-M   'P 1'
#
loop_
_entity.id
_entity.type
_entity.pdbx_description
1 polymer ?
#
loop_
_entity_poly.entity_id
_entity_poly.type
_entity_poly.pdbx_seq_one_letter_code
_entity_poly.pdbx_strand_id
1 'polypeptide(L)'
;MTKTFNLVREENIPELNSVAKLYVHKRTGARLLSVINDDENKVFSINFRTTPKDSTGVAHILEHSVLNGSQKYPVKEPFVELLKGSLATFVNAFTFPDKTCYPVASQNVQDFYNLIDVYMDAVLHPLISEQTLMQEGWHYEINDPGEPLTYKGVVFNEMKGAYSSPDGVLETRIFESLFPKHIYGVDSGGDPRHIPDLTYENFRNFWETYYHPSNSFIFFYGNDDPEYRLKLMDGYLKPYKKKKVKSIVPLAKPFKRAKKVEYPYDSGDDKGIEKKNYLVVNWKLPDTSDAVLNFSFRILGHILIGTPASPLKKALLDSGLGEDLAGIGMETELRHIVFSTGLKGTRKRHAKKIEKLIFDTLESLVRDGIDPDMIAASMNTVEFRLRENNTGSYPVGIALMRRVLTTWIHDEDPFKLLAFEEPLNAIKAKLANDNRYFEKLIQTHLLENIHRTTLRLTPDPELGRRFDEDEKARLAKIRASLNETQISELIENTRKLKLRQETPDSPEALESLPVLKLQDLEKESRNIPIDVLTIQETPVLYHDLFTNGIVYLDLGFDLHTLPKELIPLTEIFGRALFEMGTETEDYVKLAQRIGKSTGGIHADAVSASAFGSRENVLKLFVRGKATVSQAGEMLNIIRDILLKTNFDNRKRLKQIVLEEKAGLESGLVPGGHSFVNMRLRAQFGESGWAMDEMKGIGYLFALRQLAEDIDKKWKSVLKKLETMRDLLINRRALICNVTLDSANWRTIQPQFDSFLSALPSKDAKLQKYDIQPFAKKEGLTIPAQVNYVGKGANLYDLGYQHDGSAEVIVGYLRMAYLWEKIRVQGGAYGAFAAFDDRSGVFTFLSYRDPNIANTIAAYDKAADFLKHLDSSRLTENELTKAIIAAIGDLDAYQLPDAKGYTSMMRHLTGRTDEMRQKIRDEVLSTNGEDFIAFGEVLEKVAQSNSVAVLGAQSAIESANVGLEVVKVL
;
A
#
# COMPACT_ATOMS: atom_id res chain seq x y z
N MET A 1 4.53 15.10 -36.38
CA MET A 1 4.90 16.52 -36.21
C MET A 1 3.65 17.37 -35.96
N THR A 2 3.18 17.37 -34.73
CA THR A 2 2.06 18.21 -34.29
C THR A 2 2.47 19.69 -34.29
N LYS A 3 1.96 20.46 -35.26
CA LYS A 3 2.20 21.92 -35.37
C LYS A 3 1.72 22.73 -34.15
N THR A 4 1.06 22.12 -33.16
CA THR A 4 0.38 22.78 -32.04
C THR A 4 1.15 22.78 -30.73
N PHE A 5 2.17 21.92 -30.57
CA PHE A 5 3.09 21.91 -29.43
C PHE A 5 4.49 22.40 -29.85
N ASN A 6 5.20 23.02 -28.91
CA ASN A 6 6.63 23.28 -29.01
C ASN A 6 7.36 22.29 -28.11
N LEU A 7 8.29 21.51 -28.66
CA LEU A 7 9.27 20.78 -27.86
C LEU A 7 10.24 21.79 -27.23
N VAL A 8 10.33 21.80 -25.91
CA VAL A 8 11.18 22.71 -25.13
C VAL A 8 12.50 22.05 -24.78
N ARG A 9 12.47 20.78 -24.37
CA ARG A 9 13.65 20.01 -23.97
C ARG A 9 13.39 18.52 -24.20
N GLU A 10 14.43 17.81 -24.58
CA GLU A 10 14.47 16.35 -24.67
C GLU A 10 15.73 15.88 -23.96
N GLU A 11 15.60 14.85 -23.12
CA GLU A 11 16.70 14.30 -22.33
C GLU A 11 16.56 12.79 -22.22
N ASN A 12 17.68 12.09 -22.39
CA ASN A 12 17.77 10.67 -22.05
C ASN A 12 18.03 10.56 -20.54
N ILE A 13 17.28 9.70 -19.86
CA ILE A 13 17.41 9.43 -18.42
C ILE A 13 17.78 7.95 -18.26
N PRO A 14 19.08 7.62 -18.31
CA PRO A 14 19.56 6.24 -18.24
C PRO A 14 19.08 5.51 -16.98
N GLU A 15 18.99 6.21 -15.84
CA GLU A 15 18.57 5.63 -14.56
C GLU A 15 17.12 5.12 -14.57
N LEU A 16 16.32 5.51 -15.57
CA LEU A 16 14.94 5.10 -15.74
C LEU A 16 14.72 4.36 -17.08
N ASN A 17 15.78 4.08 -17.84
CA ASN A 17 15.69 3.59 -19.23
C ASN A 17 14.62 4.34 -20.04
N SER A 18 14.63 5.67 -19.97
CA SER A 18 13.55 6.50 -20.48
C SER A 18 14.06 7.72 -21.25
N VAL A 19 13.32 8.12 -22.28
CA VAL A 19 13.48 9.44 -22.92
C VAL A 19 12.37 10.35 -22.45
N ALA A 20 12.72 11.50 -21.85
CA ALA A 20 11.77 12.47 -21.36
C ALA A 20 11.75 13.72 -22.25
N LYS A 21 10.55 14.08 -22.73
CA LYS A 21 10.31 15.21 -23.64
C LYS A 21 9.32 16.20 -23.02
N LEU A 22 9.78 17.44 -22.82
CA LEU A 22 8.97 18.53 -22.28
C LEU A 22 8.41 19.38 -23.43
N TYR A 23 7.09 19.52 -23.46
CA TYR A 23 6.35 20.29 -24.45
C TYR A 23 5.55 21.43 -23.82
N VAL A 24 5.28 22.46 -24.61
CA VAL A 24 4.35 23.53 -24.30
C VAL A 24 3.36 23.70 -25.44
N HIS A 25 2.06 23.65 -25.13
CA HIS A 25 1.00 23.90 -26.11
C HIS A 25 0.99 25.38 -26.52
N LYS A 26 1.09 25.66 -27.83
CA LYS A 26 1.29 27.01 -28.37
C LYS A 26 0.18 27.99 -27.99
N ARG A 27 -1.07 27.53 -27.98
CA ARG A 27 -2.25 28.39 -27.81
C ARG A 27 -2.59 28.69 -26.35
N THR A 28 -2.37 27.73 -25.45
CA THR A 28 -2.78 27.84 -24.03
C THR A 28 -1.60 28.03 -23.08
N GLY A 29 -0.40 27.60 -23.47
CA GLY A 29 0.74 27.49 -22.56
C GLY A 29 0.68 26.28 -21.61
N ALA A 30 -0.25 25.35 -21.81
CA ALA A 30 -0.27 24.09 -21.06
C ALA A 30 1.06 23.35 -21.22
N ARG A 31 1.58 22.82 -20.11
CA ARG A 31 2.86 22.12 -20.08
C ARG A 31 2.62 20.62 -20.08
N LEU A 32 3.39 19.88 -20.87
CA LEU A 32 3.27 18.43 -20.98
C LEU A 32 4.65 17.80 -20.88
N LEU A 33 4.86 16.88 -19.95
CA LEU A 33 6.06 16.06 -19.86
C LEU A 33 5.71 14.63 -20.28
N SER A 34 6.34 14.17 -21.36
CA SER A 34 6.17 12.84 -21.92
C SER A 34 7.41 12.01 -21.61
N VAL A 35 7.30 11.07 -20.66
CA VAL A 35 8.33 10.08 -20.34
C VAL A 35 8.03 8.83 -21.18
N ILE A 36 9.00 8.38 -21.97
CA ILE A 36 8.82 7.33 -22.99
C ILE A 36 9.78 6.20 -22.66
N ASN A 37 9.25 4.99 -22.48
CA ASN A 37 10.00 3.77 -22.17
C ASN A 37 9.18 2.52 -22.53
N ASP A 38 9.70 1.35 -22.20
CA ASP A 38 9.08 0.05 -22.49
C ASP A 38 8.13 -0.45 -21.38
N ASP A 39 7.83 0.37 -20.36
CA ASP A 39 6.92 -0.02 -19.28
C ASP A 39 5.48 -0.12 -19.81
N GLU A 40 4.91 -1.31 -19.68
CA GLU A 40 3.55 -1.60 -20.09
C GLU A 40 2.51 -0.90 -19.21
N ASN A 41 2.84 -0.53 -17.98
CA ASN A 41 1.90 0.16 -17.10
C ASN A 41 1.92 1.67 -17.34
N LYS A 42 1.16 2.08 -18.35
CA LYS A 42 1.07 3.47 -18.79
C LYS A 42 0.43 4.32 -17.70
N VAL A 43 0.93 5.52 -17.51
CA VAL A 43 0.40 6.48 -16.54
C VAL A 43 0.14 7.81 -17.24
N PHE A 44 -1.04 8.36 -16.97
CA PHE A 44 -1.40 9.71 -17.32
C PHE A 44 -1.75 10.47 -16.05
N SER A 45 -1.44 11.76 -16.03
CA SER A 45 -2.02 12.65 -15.04
C SER A 45 -2.16 14.06 -15.58
N ILE A 46 -3.30 14.69 -15.28
CA ILE A 46 -3.46 16.14 -15.39
C ILE A 46 -3.46 16.74 -13.99
N ASN A 47 -2.59 17.73 -13.78
CA ASN A 47 -2.34 18.32 -12.47
C ASN A 47 -2.55 19.83 -12.53
N PHE A 48 -3.10 20.40 -11.47
CA PHE A 48 -3.35 21.83 -11.35
C PHE A 48 -2.69 22.38 -10.09
N ARG A 49 -2.08 23.55 -10.20
CA ARG A 49 -1.64 24.31 -9.02
C ARG A 49 -2.86 24.95 -8.37
N THR A 50 -3.30 24.41 -7.24
CA THR A 50 -4.52 24.80 -6.52
C THR A 50 -4.12 25.44 -5.19
N THR A 51 -4.31 26.75 -5.07
CA THR A 51 -3.82 27.51 -3.91
C THR A 51 -4.97 28.02 -3.03
N PRO A 52 -5.45 27.23 -2.05
CA PRO A 52 -6.49 27.67 -1.12
C PRO A 52 -6.01 28.83 -0.26
N LYS A 53 -6.96 29.65 0.20
CA LYS A 53 -6.71 30.86 1.00
C LYS A 53 -7.26 30.75 2.43
N ASP A 54 -8.02 29.69 2.69
CA ASP A 54 -8.73 29.38 3.92
C ASP A 54 -8.84 27.86 4.07
N SER A 55 -9.34 27.40 5.21
CA SER A 55 -9.52 25.99 5.52
C SER A 55 -10.93 25.47 5.19
N THR A 56 -11.59 26.06 4.18
CA THR A 56 -12.92 25.59 3.73
C THR A 56 -12.88 24.25 3.02
N GLY A 57 -11.70 23.74 2.66
CA GLY A 57 -11.55 22.50 1.90
C GLY A 57 -11.90 22.63 0.42
N VAL A 58 -12.04 23.84 -0.13
CA VAL A 58 -12.50 24.06 -1.52
C VAL A 58 -11.71 23.29 -2.58
N ALA A 59 -10.41 23.08 -2.38
CA ALA A 59 -9.58 22.30 -3.30
C ALA A 59 -9.96 20.81 -3.28
N HIS A 60 -10.19 20.26 -2.09
CA HIS A 60 -10.59 18.87 -1.87
C HIS A 60 -12.03 18.59 -2.31
N ILE A 61 -12.95 19.50 -1.97
CA ILE A 61 -14.36 19.40 -2.40
C ILE A 61 -14.46 19.43 -3.93
N LEU A 62 -13.67 20.28 -4.59
CA LEU A 62 -13.62 20.29 -6.06
C LEU A 62 -13.02 19.01 -6.63
N GLU A 63 -12.03 18.43 -5.96
CA GLU A 63 -11.42 17.20 -6.42
C GLU A 63 -12.44 16.06 -6.54
N HIS A 64 -13.27 15.88 -5.52
CA HIS A 64 -14.44 14.99 -5.57
C HIS A 64 -15.46 15.45 -6.62
N SER A 65 -15.84 16.72 -6.59
CA SER A 65 -16.99 17.22 -7.36
C SER A 65 -16.80 17.16 -8.87
N VAL A 66 -15.57 17.30 -9.39
CA VAL A 66 -15.33 17.23 -10.84
C VAL A 66 -15.43 15.81 -11.39
N LEU A 67 -15.37 14.80 -10.52
CA LEU A 67 -15.53 13.39 -10.90
C LEU A 67 -17.00 12.94 -10.90
N ASN A 68 -17.93 13.80 -10.48
CA ASN A 68 -19.37 13.51 -10.41
C ASN A 68 -20.14 13.94 -11.68
N GLY A 69 -19.60 13.56 -12.83
CA GLY A 69 -20.19 13.81 -14.13
C GLY A 69 -19.66 15.06 -14.84
N SER A 70 -19.68 14.99 -16.16
CA SER A 70 -19.14 16.00 -17.07
C SER A 70 -20.08 16.20 -18.27
N GLN A 71 -19.80 17.18 -19.11
CA GLN A 71 -20.65 17.46 -20.28
C GLN A 71 -20.74 16.27 -21.24
N LYS A 72 -19.64 15.54 -21.44
CA LYS A 72 -19.60 14.35 -22.29
C LYS A 72 -20.14 13.11 -21.57
N TYR A 73 -19.95 13.02 -20.26
CA TYR A 73 -20.36 11.88 -19.44
C TYR A 73 -21.28 12.33 -18.29
N PRO A 74 -22.57 12.57 -18.56
CA PRO A 74 -23.52 13.10 -17.58
C PRO A 74 -24.05 12.01 -16.63
N VAL A 75 -23.15 11.18 -16.11
CA VAL A 75 -23.41 10.14 -15.10
C VAL A 75 -23.11 10.71 -13.71
N LYS A 76 -23.78 10.24 -12.66
CA LYS A 76 -23.55 10.76 -11.30
C LYS A 76 -22.21 10.35 -10.74
N GLU A 77 -21.79 9.12 -10.98
CA GLU A 77 -20.52 8.55 -10.50
C GLU A 77 -19.73 7.83 -11.62
N PRO A 78 -19.25 8.55 -12.66
CA PRO A 78 -18.41 7.99 -13.72
C PRO A 78 -17.23 7.16 -13.20
N PHE A 79 -16.60 7.62 -12.11
CA PHE A 79 -15.47 6.97 -11.47
C PHE A 79 -15.78 5.52 -11.03
N VAL A 80 -16.96 5.31 -10.44
CA VAL A 80 -17.39 3.99 -9.96
C VAL A 80 -17.67 3.05 -11.13
N GLU A 81 -18.29 3.55 -12.19
CA GLU A 81 -18.57 2.75 -13.38
C GLU A 81 -17.30 2.40 -14.17
N LEU A 82 -16.31 3.30 -14.21
CA LEU A 82 -14.98 2.99 -14.74
C LEU A 82 -14.32 1.84 -14.00
N LEU A 83 -14.32 1.87 -12.67
CA LEU A 83 -13.71 0.79 -11.86
C LEU A 83 -14.34 -0.59 -12.11
N LYS A 84 -15.62 -0.65 -12.47
CA LYS A 84 -16.33 -1.92 -12.73
C LYS A 84 -16.05 -2.52 -14.10
N GLY A 85 -15.60 -1.73 -15.08
CA GLY A 85 -15.51 -2.14 -16.49
C GLY A 85 -14.18 -1.82 -17.16
N SER A 86 -13.12 -1.62 -16.37
CA SER A 86 -11.80 -1.19 -16.80
C SER A 86 -10.72 -2.22 -16.40
N LEU A 87 -9.62 -2.23 -17.15
CA LEU A 87 -8.36 -2.92 -16.79
C LEU A 87 -7.38 -1.98 -16.09
N ALA A 88 -7.90 -0.94 -15.45
CA ALA A 88 -7.09 0.03 -14.75
C ALA A 88 -6.23 -0.64 -13.68
N THR A 89 -4.95 -0.31 -13.70
CA THR A 89 -4.04 -0.62 -12.58
C THR A 89 -4.09 0.45 -11.50
N PHE A 90 -4.61 1.64 -11.84
CA PHE A 90 -4.83 2.73 -10.89
C PHE A 90 -5.85 3.75 -11.42
N VAL A 91 -6.83 4.11 -10.59
CA VAL A 91 -7.76 5.23 -10.82
C VAL A 91 -7.96 5.92 -9.48
N ASN A 92 -7.54 7.18 -9.38
CA ASN A 92 -7.73 7.98 -8.17
C ASN A 92 -7.58 9.47 -8.49
N ALA A 93 -7.70 10.31 -7.47
CA ALA A 93 -7.30 11.70 -7.48
C ALA A 93 -6.70 12.07 -6.11
N PHE A 94 -5.92 13.16 -6.06
CA PHE A 94 -5.21 13.57 -4.87
C PHE A 94 -5.28 15.08 -4.67
N THR A 95 -5.63 15.50 -3.47
CA THR A 95 -5.50 16.90 -3.03
C THR A 95 -4.31 17.06 -2.08
N PHE A 96 -3.26 17.74 -2.56
CA PHE A 96 -2.12 18.17 -1.75
C PHE A 96 -2.31 19.62 -1.29
N PRO A 97 -1.45 20.13 -0.38
CA PRO A 97 -1.56 21.51 0.11
C PRO A 97 -1.54 22.62 -0.96
N ASP A 98 -0.98 22.35 -2.15
CA ASP A 98 -0.80 23.34 -3.23
C ASP A 98 -1.08 22.84 -4.65
N LYS A 99 -1.57 21.61 -4.79
CA LYS A 99 -1.86 20.99 -6.08
C LYS A 99 -2.95 19.94 -5.96
N THR A 100 -3.71 19.78 -7.04
CA THR A 100 -4.67 18.69 -7.21
C THR A 100 -4.25 17.88 -8.43
N CYS A 101 -4.18 16.56 -8.27
CA CYS A 101 -3.62 15.64 -9.24
C CYS A 101 -4.66 14.59 -9.61
N TYR A 102 -4.82 14.29 -10.91
CA TYR A 102 -5.79 13.31 -11.39
C TYR A 102 -5.09 12.21 -12.21
N PRO A 103 -4.43 11.24 -11.55
CA PRO A 103 -3.72 10.18 -12.23
C PRO A 103 -4.59 8.95 -12.54
N VAL A 104 -4.35 8.37 -13.71
CA VAL A 104 -4.87 7.06 -14.12
C VAL A 104 -3.73 6.21 -14.67
N ALA A 105 -3.85 4.90 -14.54
CA ALA A 105 -2.90 3.95 -15.09
C ALA A 105 -3.60 2.71 -15.63
N SER A 106 -3.09 2.18 -16.74
CA SER A 106 -3.56 0.93 -17.31
C SER A 106 -2.49 0.28 -18.17
N GLN A 107 -2.54 -1.05 -18.22
CA GLN A 107 -1.70 -1.83 -19.13
C GLN A 107 -2.29 -1.91 -20.54
N ASN A 108 -3.61 -1.81 -20.66
CA ASN A 108 -4.32 -1.85 -21.93
C ASN A 108 -4.39 -0.44 -22.53
N VAL A 109 -3.99 -0.31 -23.80
CA VAL A 109 -3.89 1.01 -24.47
C VAL A 109 -5.27 1.64 -24.70
N GLN A 110 -6.28 0.84 -25.06
CA GLN A 110 -7.64 1.35 -25.25
C GLN A 110 -8.25 1.82 -23.93
N ASP A 111 -8.08 1.02 -22.88
CA ASP A 111 -8.50 1.36 -21.52
C ASP A 111 -7.83 2.63 -21.02
N PHE A 112 -6.51 2.73 -21.20
CA PHE A 112 -5.73 3.92 -20.85
C PHE A 112 -6.31 5.19 -21.47
N TYR A 113 -6.64 5.15 -22.77
CA TYR A 113 -7.25 6.31 -23.43
C TYR A 113 -8.71 6.56 -23.05
N ASN A 114 -9.48 5.52 -22.75
CA ASN A 114 -10.83 5.66 -22.19
C ASN A 114 -10.80 6.42 -20.85
N LEU A 115 -9.88 6.01 -19.95
CA LEU A 115 -9.68 6.65 -18.65
C LEU A 115 -9.26 8.12 -18.81
N ILE A 116 -8.30 8.41 -19.71
CA ILE A 116 -7.88 9.79 -20.01
C ILE A 116 -9.05 10.62 -20.52
N ASP A 117 -9.89 10.07 -21.38
CA ASP A 117 -11.02 10.79 -21.99
C ASP A 117 -12.05 11.22 -20.94
N VAL A 118 -12.42 10.30 -20.04
CA VAL A 118 -13.30 10.60 -18.91
C VAL A 118 -12.68 11.63 -17.98
N TYR A 119 -11.41 11.45 -17.59
CA TYR A 119 -10.72 12.36 -16.67
C TYR A 119 -10.54 13.77 -17.24
N MET A 120 -10.20 13.87 -18.53
CA MET A 120 -10.01 15.17 -19.19
C MET A 120 -11.32 15.95 -19.29
N ASP A 121 -12.45 15.28 -19.58
CA ASP A 121 -13.75 15.96 -19.60
C ASP A 121 -14.23 16.30 -18.18
N ALA A 122 -14.01 15.42 -17.20
CA ALA A 122 -14.29 15.68 -15.79
C ALA A 122 -13.61 16.97 -15.31
N VAL A 123 -12.29 17.11 -15.47
CA VAL A 123 -11.59 18.28 -14.89
C VAL A 123 -11.82 19.58 -15.66
N LEU A 124 -12.08 19.51 -16.99
CA LEU A 124 -12.19 20.68 -17.86
C LEU A 124 -13.63 21.12 -18.16
N HIS A 125 -14.60 20.19 -18.10
CA HIS A 125 -16.03 20.42 -18.35
C HIS A 125 -16.95 19.71 -17.33
N PRO A 126 -16.72 19.85 -16.02
CA PRO A 126 -17.52 19.18 -14.99
C PRO A 126 -18.94 19.74 -14.87
N LEU A 127 -19.86 18.90 -14.38
CA LEU A 127 -21.21 19.29 -13.98
C LEU A 127 -21.26 19.68 -12.48
N ILE A 128 -20.58 20.78 -12.12
CA ILE A 128 -20.48 21.28 -10.74
C ILE A 128 -21.64 22.22 -10.36
N SER A 129 -22.83 21.65 -10.16
CA SER A 129 -24.04 22.37 -9.70
C SER A 129 -24.03 22.68 -8.20
N GLU A 130 -24.97 23.50 -7.71
CA GLU A 130 -25.18 23.70 -6.26
C GLU A 130 -25.42 22.37 -5.54
N GLN A 131 -26.21 21.48 -6.14
CA GLN A 131 -26.45 20.14 -5.60
C GLN A 131 -25.17 19.29 -5.54
N THR A 132 -24.23 19.50 -6.46
CA THR A 132 -22.92 18.83 -6.44
C THR A 132 -22.13 19.28 -5.21
N LEU A 133 -22.10 20.59 -4.92
CA LEU A 133 -21.48 21.11 -3.69
C LEU A 133 -22.21 20.61 -2.44
N MET A 134 -23.55 20.54 -2.46
CA MET A 134 -24.31 20.02 -1.33
C MET A 134 -23.90 18.58 -1.01
N GLN A 135 -23.81 17.73 -2.03
CA GLN A 135 -23.43 16.32 -1.86
C GLN A 135 -21.98 16.19 -1.41
N GLU A 136 -21.02 16.70 -2.19
CA GLU A 136 -19.60 16.42 -1.99
C GLU A 136 -18.97 17.29 -0.91
N GLY A 137 -19.41 18.54 -0.80
CA GLY A 137 -18.89 19.49 0.18
C GLY A 137 -19.66 19.45 1.48
N TRP A 138 -20.74 20.25 1.51
CA TRP A 138 -21.61 20.35 2.67
C TRP A 138 -22.97 20.96 2.32
N HIS A 139 -23.99 20.63 3.10
CA HIS A 139 -25.30 21.28 3.10
C HIS A 139 -25.97 21.18 4.48
N TYR A 140 -27.05 21.94 4.63
CA TYR A 140 -28.00 21.74 5.72
C TYR A 140 -29.02 20.67 5.35
N GLU A 141 -29.20 19.69 6.22
CA GLU A 141 -30.24 18.66 6.08
C GLU A 141 -31.34 18.87 7.13
N ILE A 142 -32.59 18.86 6.68
CA ILE A 142 -33.82 18.92 7.48
C ILE A 142 -34.97 18.26 6.70
N ASN A 143 -35.72 17.34 7.33
CA ASN A 143 -36.83 16.66 6.65
C ASN A 143 -38.18 17.29 7.04
N ASP A 144 -38.29 17.75 8.29
CA ASP A 144 -39.53 18.32 8.82
C ASP A 144 -39.29 19.67 9.52
N PRO A 145 -40.28 20.60 9.54
CA PRO A 145 -40.13 21.88 10.22
C PRO A 145 -39.90 21.76 11.74
N GLY A 146 -40.26 20.62 12.35
CA GLY A 146 -40.01 20.37 13.77
C GLY A 146 -38.59 19.88 14.09
N GLU A 147 -37.82 19.48 13.08
CA GLU A 147 -36.50 18.89 13.27
C GLU A 147 -35.38 19.93 13.47
N PRO A 148 -34.33 19.59 14.22
CA PRO A 148 -33.12 20.38 14.25
C PRO A 148 -32.38 20.32 12.90
N LEU A 149 -31.74 21.41 12.52
CA LEU A 149 -30.88 21.46 11.35
C LEU A 149 -29.61 20.64 11.60
N THR A 150 -29.11 19.92 10.59
CA THR A 150 -27.83 19.18 10.66
C THR A 150 -26.91 19.51 9.48
N TYR A 151 -25.60 19.36 9.64
CA TYR A 151 -24.66 19.41 8.52
C TYR A 151 -24.47 18.01 7.92
N LYS A 152 -24.40 17.94 6.60
CA LYS A 152 -24.12 16.72 5.82
C LYS A 152 -23.25 17.05 4.61
N GLY A 153 -22.45 16.09 4.15
CA GLY A 153 -21.62 16.19 2.95
C GLY A 153 -20.49 15.16 2.99
N VAL A 154 -20.00 14.71 1.82
CA VAL A 154 -18.95 13.67 1.73
C VAL A 154 -17.67 14.15 2.41
N VAL A 155 -17.07 15.24 1.92
CA VAL A 155 -15.82 15.79 2.46
C VAL A 155 -16.00 16.32 3.87
N PHE A 156 -17.16 16.92 4.20
CA PHE A 156 -17.44 17.32 5.58
C PHE A 156 -17.34 16.14 6.57
N ASN A 157 -17.95 14.99 6.25
CA ASN A 157 -17.91 13.81 7.09
C ASN A 157 -16.52 13.14 7.10
N GLU A 158 -15.87 13.08 5.93
CA GLU A 158 -14.51 12.57 5.81
C GLU A 158 -13.55 13.36 6.71
N MET A 159 -13.59 14.69 6.64
CA MET A 159 -12.71 15.55 7.45
C MET A 159 -13.07 15.52 8.94
N LYS A 160 -14.33 15.29 9.33
CA LYS A 160 -14.67 14.97 10.74
C LYS A 160 -13.96 13.70 11.19
N GLY A 161 -13.90 12.68 10.31
CA GLY A 161 -13.11 11.46 10.53
C GLY A 161 -11.61 11.76 10.64
N ALA A 162 -11.03 12.50 9.70
CA ALA A 162 -9.61 12.85 9.71
C ALA A 162 -9.20 13.61 10.99
N TYR A 163 -10.03 14.56 11.44
CA TYR A 163 -9.80 15.34 12.67
C TYR A 163 -10.05 14.56 13.96
N SER A 164 -10.59 13.34 13.89
CA SER A 164 -10.67 12.42 15.04
C SER A 164 -9.37 11.64 15.27
N SER A 165 -8.46 11.61 14.29
CA SER A 165 -7.14 10.99 14.43
C SER A 165 -6.14 11.94 15.07
N PRO A 166 -5.54 11.61 16.23
CA PRO A 166 -4.53 12.46 16.87
C PRO A 166 -3.30 12.70 15.99
N ASP A 167 -2.88 11.69 15.23
CA ASP A 167 -1.75 11.80 14.29
C ASP A 167 -2.11 12.70 13.10
N GLY A 168 -3.35 12.64 12.59
CA GLY A 168 -3.83 13.55 11.54
C GLY A 168 -3.92 15.00 12.01
N VAL A 169 -4.45 15.23 13.22
CA VAL A 169 -4.44 16.56 13.85
C VAL A 169 -3.00 17.05 14.04
N LEU A 170 -2.08 16.20 14.50
CA LEU A 170 -0.68 16.56 14.67
C LEU A 170 -0.06 17.08 13.37
N GLU A 171 -0.27 16.37 12.26
CA GLU A 171 0.23 16.76 10.94
C GLU A 171 -0.27 18.15 10.52
N THR A 172 -1.59 18.39 10.57
CA THR A 172 -2.16 19.71 10.27
C THR A 172 -1.56 20.80 11.15
N ARG A 173 -1.45 20.56 12.47
CA ARG A 173 -0.89 21.56 13.41
C ARG A 173 0.61 21.79 13.20
N ILE A 174 1.38 20.81 12.72
CA ILE A 174 2.80 21.00 12.37
C ILE A 174 2.91 22.05 11.27
N PHE A 175 2.16 21.89 10.18
CA PHE A 175 2.18 22.81 9.05
C PHE A 175 1.66 24.20 9.41
N GLU A 176 0.52 24.31 10.10
CA GLU A 176 0.01 25.59 10.63
C GLU A 176 1.05 26.33 11.50
N SER A 177 1.77 25.59 12.35
CA SER A 177 2.76 26.17 13.25
C SER A 177 3.97 26.74 12.51
N LEU A 178 4.41 26.08 11.43
CA LEU A 178 5.58 26.46 10.64
C LEU A 178 5.26 27.53 9.59
N PHE A 179 4.05 27.55 9.06
CA PHE A 179 3.65 28.36 7.90
C PHE A 179 2.49 29.33 8.20
N PRO A 180 2.55 30.16 9.26
CA PRO A 180 1.46 31.07 9.58
C PRO A 180 1.28 32.11 8.45
N LYS A 181 0.03 32.33 8.03
CA LYS A 181 -0.34 33.26 6.93
C LYS A 181 0.31 32.91 5.59
N HIS A 182 0.50 31.61 5.34
CA HIS A 182 0.98 31.04 4.10
C HIS A 182 0.01 29.94 3.67
N ILE A 183 0.05 29.50 2.41
CA ILE A 183 -0.83 28.45 1.88
C ILE A 183 -0.74 27.15 2.70
N TYR A 184 0.47 26.70 3.03
CA TYR A 184 0.66 25.55 3.92
C TYR A 184 0.22 25.77 5.37
N GLY A 185 -0.22 26.97 5.73
CA GLY A 185 -0.79 27.26 7.04
C GLY A 185 -2.31 27.15 7.10
N VAL A 186 -2.95 26.75 5.99
CA VAL A 186 -4.38 26.40 5.93
C VAL A 186 -4.52 24.92 5.58
N ASP A 187 -5.67 24.35 5.89
CA ASP A 187 -5.97 22.96 5.58
C ASP A 187 -6.67 22.87 4.21
N SER A 188 -5.96 22.35 3.20
CA SER A 188 -6.51 22.14 1.86
C SER A 188 -7.59 21.05 1.82
N GLY A 189 -7.53 20.08 2.74
CA GLY A 189 -8.53 19.03 2.90
C GLY A 189 -9.83 19.56 3.51
N GLY A 190 -9.70 20.54 4.40
CA GLY A 190 -10.79 21.29 5.00
C GLY A 190 -10.94 21.04 6.49
N ASP A 191 -11.05 22.11 7.28
CA ASP A 191 -11.39 22.02 8.68
C ASP A 191 -12.93 21.95 8.80
N PRO A 192 -13.52 20.92 9.44
CA PRO A 192 -14.97 20.80 9.56
C PRO A 192 -15.68 22.04 10.13
N ARG A 193 -14.98 22.86 10.92
CA ARG A 193 -15.52 24.12 11.47
C ARG A 193 -15.66 25.21 10.42
N HIS A 194 -14.90 25.12 9.34
CA HIS A 194 -14.82 26.09 8.25
C HIS A 194 -15.35 25.60 6.91
N ILE A 195 -15.48 24.28 6.70
CA ILE A 195 -16.15 23.72 5.52
C ILE A 195 -17.53 24.37 5.31
N PRO A 196 -18.40 24.55 6.35
CA PRO A 196 -19.67 25.24 6.21
C PRO A 196 -19.63 26.74 5.87
N ASP A 197 -18.44 27.32 5.75
CA ASP A 197 -18.27 28.71 5.29
C ASP A 197 -18.10 28.79 3.75
N LEU A 198 -17.94 27.65 3.06
CA LEU A 198 -17.81 27.61 1.61
C LEU A 198 -19.15 27.89 0.92
N THR A 199 -19.20 28.96 0.13
CA THR A 199 -20.35 29.26 -0.74
C THR A 199 -20.17 28.63 -2.12
N TYR A 200 -21.29 28.43 -2.83
CA TYR A 200 -21.28 27.90 -4.19
C TYR A 200 -20.51 28.80 -5.17
N GLU A 201 -20.60 30.13 -5.01
CA GLU A 201 -19.86 31.08 -5.85
C GLU A 201 -18.35 30.94 -5.65
N ASN A 202 -17.90 30.77 -4.39
CA ASN A 202 -16.49 30.57 -4.09
C ASN A 202 -15.98 29.23 -4.63
N PHE A 203 -16.77 28.17 -4.48
CA PHE A 203 -16.52 26.85 -5.04
C PHE A 203 -16.37 26.90 -6.56
N ARG A 204 -17.35 27.49 -7.27
CA ARG A 204 -17.33 27.64 -8.73
C ARG A 204 -16.18 28.53 -9.21
N ASN A 205 -15.96 29.67 -8.56
CA ASN A 205 -14.89 30.60 -8.93
C ASN A 205 -13.49 30.00 -8.72
N PHE A 206 -13.32 29.11 -7.73
CA PHE A 206 -12.07 28.38 -7.54
C PHE A 206 -11.79 27.48 -8.76
N TRP A 207 -12.79 26.72 -9.23
CA TRP A 207 -12.67 25.94 -10.46
C TRP A 207 -12.36 26.81 -11.69
N GLU A 208 -13.16 27.86 -11.95
CA GLU A 208 -12.95 28.79 -13.09
C GLU A 208 -11.57 29.47 -13.10
N THR A 209 -10.98 29.62 -11.90
CA THR A 209 -9.66 30.23 -11.73
C THR A 209 -8.54 29.23 -11.98
N TYR A 210 -8.55 28.07 -11.31
CA TYR A 210 -7.39 27.17 -11.24
C TYR A 210 -7.45 26.02 -12.25
N TYR A 211 -8.63 25.56 -12.68
CA TYR A 211 -8.83 24.44 -13.63
C TYR A 211 -8.84 24.93 -15.08
N HIS A 212 -7.81 25.69 -15.42
CA HIS A 212 -7.61 26.21 -16.78
C HIS A 212 -6.33 25.64 -17.37
N PRO A 213 -6.29 25.26 -18.67
CA PRO A 213 -5.08 24.68 -19.27
C PRO A 213 -3.78 25.48 -19.13
N SER A 214 -3.86 26.81 -19.03
CA SER A 214 -2.66 27.63 -18.74
C SER A 214 -2.04 27.39 -17.36
N ASN A 215 -2.76 26.73 -16.45
CA ASN A 215 -2.33 26.34 -15.11
C ASN A 215 -2.14 24.82 -14.98
N SER A 216 -2.24 24.06 -16.08
CA SER A 216 -2.10 22.60 -16.05
C SER A 216 -0.67 22.13 -16.29
N PHE A 217 -0.37 20.98 -15.69
CA PHE A 217 0.85 20.21 -15.80
C PHE A 217 0.46 18.77 -16.15
N ILE A 218 0.61 18.41 -17.42
CA ILE A 218 0.18 17.13 -17.97
C ILE A 218 1.38 16.18 -17.99
N PHE A 219 1.24 15.00 -17.42
CA PHE A 219 2.29 13.99 -17.33
C PHE A 219 1.85 12.72 -18.06
N PHE A 220 2.76 12.16 -18.86
CA PHE A 220 2.61 10.85 -19.49
C PHE A 220 3.84 10.00 -19.21
N TYR A 221 3.64 8.70 -19.05
CA TYR A 221 4.66 7.69 -18.82
C TYR A 221 4.24 6.35 -19.43
N GLY A 222 5.19 5.59 -19.98
CA GLY A 222 4.98 4.22 -20.48
C GLY A 222 5.22 4.07 -21.97
N ASN A 223 4.74 2.95 -22.50
CA ASN A 223 5.01 2.46 -23.86
C ASN A 223 3.94 2.77 -24.94
N ASP A 224 2.96 3.64 -24.67
CA ASP A 224 2.03 4.10 -25.70
C ASP A 224 2.64 5.10 -26.70
N ASP A 225 1.99 5.29 -27.86
CA ASP A 225 2.45 6.18 -28.94
C ASP A 225 2.59 7.64 -28.48
N PRO A 226 3.82 8.19 -28.42
CA PRO A 226 4.05 9.56 -27.97
C PRO A 226 3.43 10.64 -28.88
N GLU A 227 3.27 10.38 -30.18
CA GLU A 227 2.61 11.35 -31.07
C GLU A 227 1.09 11.38 -30.84
N TYR A 228 0.50 10.22 -30.52
CA TYR A 228 -0.91 10.14 -30.15
C TYR A 228 -1.22 10.90 -28.86
N ARG A 229 -0.32 10.86 -27.84
CA ARG A 229 -0.44 11.69 -26.62
C ARG A 229 -0.66 13.17 -26.97
N LEU A 230 0.16 13.71 -27.88
CA LEU A 230 0.08 15.11 -28.30
C LEU A 230 -1.20 15.40 -29.07
N LYS A 231 -1.61 14.51 -29.99
CA LYS A 231 -2.85 14.63 -30.76
C LYS A 231 -4.08 14.62 -29.85
N LEU A 232 -4.11 13.69 -28.89
CA LEU A 232 -5.19 13.56 -27.91
C LEU A 232 -5.31 14.83 -27.07
N MET A 233 -4.21 15.31 -26.50
CA MET A 233 -4.19 16.53 -25.70
C MET A 233 -4.56 17.77 -26.52
N ASP A 234 -4.12 17.90 -27.77
CA ASP A 234 -4.54 19.01 -28.64
C ASP A 234 -6.08 19.09 -28.78
N GLY A 235 -6.74 17.93 -28.83
CA GLY A 235 -8.20 17.81 -28.89
C GLY A 235 -8.93 18.55 -27.76
N TYR A 236 -8.45 18.41 -26.51
CA TYR A 236 -9.02 19.08 -25.34
C TYR A 236 -8.51 20.51 -25.17
N LEU A 237 -7.29 20.81 -25.62
CA LEU A 237 -6.64 22.09 -25.37
C LEU A 237 -6.97 23.17 -26.41
N LYS A 238 -7.31 22.79 -27.65
CA LYS A 238 -7.63 23.72 -28.75
C LYS A 238 -8.74 24.74 -28.46
N PRO A 239 -9.82 24.46 -27.70
CA PRO A 239 -10.89 25.43 -27.48
C PRO A 239 -10.43 26.62 -26.63
N TYR A 240 -9.50 26.39 -25.71
CA TYR A 240 -9.03 27.38 -24.74
C TYR A 240 -8.06 28.41 -25.34
N LYS A 241 -7.93 29.56 -24.70
CA LYS A 241 -6.91 30.58 -25.00
C LYS A 241 -6.02 30.78 -23.77
N LYS A 242 -4.77 31.19 -23.97
CA LYS A 242 -3.86 31.48 -22.86
C LYS A 242 -4.47 32.48 -21.86
N LYS A 243 -4.46 32.13 -20.57
CA LYS A 243 -4.93 32.96 -19.44
C LYS A 243 -3.81 33.08 -18.40
N LYS A 244 -3.65 34.26 -17.80
CA LYS A 244 -2.75 34.43 -16.66
C LYS A 244 -3.48 33.98 -15.39
N VAL A 245 -3.01 32.90 -14.77
CA VAL A 245 -3.58 32.37 -13.51
C VAL A 245 -2.66 32.76 -12.35
N LYS A 246 -3.23 33.37 -11.30
CA LYS A 246 -2.48 33.79 -10.10
C LYS A 246 -2.40 32.64 -9.09
N SER A 247 -1.60 31.63 -9.41
CA SER A 247 -1.49 30.39 -8.60
C SER A 247 -0.12 30.19 -7.94
N ILE A 248 0.87 31.06 -8.15
CA ILE A 248 2.23 30.87 -7.62
C ILE A 248 2.24 30.73 -6.09
N VAL A 249 2.90 29.69 -5.59
CA VAL A 249 3.19 29.48 -4.17
C VAL A 249 4.40 30.33 -3.76
N PRO A 250 4.24 31.34 -2.88
CA PRO A 250 5.35 32.19 -2.47
C PRO A 250 6.31 31.44 -1.52
N LEU A 251 7.52 31.97 -1.32
CA LEU A 251 8.39 31.49 -0.25
C LEU A 251 7.88 31.97 1.13
N ALA A 252 7.94 31.11 2.13
CA ALA A 252 7.52 31.42 3.50
C ALA A 252 8.51 32.36 4.20
N LYS A 253 7.98 33.43 4.82
CA LYS A 253 8.77 34.43 5.54
C LYS A 253 9.47 33.79 6.76
N PRO A 254 10.77 34.04 6.98
CA PRO A 254 11.49 33.54 8.15
C PRO A 254 10.86 33.99 9.48
N PHE A 255 10.96 33.16 10.50
CA PHE A 255 10.63 33.57 11.86
C PHE A 255 11.67 34.54 12.42
N LYS A 256 11.22 35.40 13.35
CA LYS A 256 12.11 36.27 14.15
C LYS A 256 12.69 35.56 15.39
N ARG A 257 12.04 34.47 15.83
CA ARG A 257 12.44 33.60 16.95
C ARG A 257 11.71 32.27 16.83
N ALA A 258 12.30 31.21 17.39
CA ALA A 258 11.62 29.93 17.55
C ALA A 258 10.35 30.09 18.40
N LYS A 259 9.34 29.27 18.13
CA LYS A 259 8.02 29.35 18.80
C LYS A 259 7.73 28.08 19.57
N LYS A 260 6.92 28.20 20.61
CA LYS A 260 6.29 27.06 21.30
C LYS A 260 4.79 27.19 21.12
N VAL A 261 4.14 26.11 20.71
CA VAL A 261 2.70 26.08 20.45
C VAL A 261 2.11 24.84 21.12
N GLU A 262 0.84 24.94 21.46
CA GLU A 262 0.10 23.89 22.14
C GLU A 262 -1.31 23.83 21.57
N TYR A 263 -1.73 22.63 21.21
CA TYR A 263 -3.06 22.37 20.67
C TYR A 263 -3.69 21.19 21.40
N PRO A 264 -4.99 21.26 21.75
CA PRO A 264 -5.70 20.11 22.25
C PRO A 264 -6.08 19.16 21.11
N TYR A 265 -6.30 17.89 21.42
CA TYR A 265 -6.93 16.92 20.54
C TYR A 265 -7.93 16.09 21.34
N ASP A 266 -8.93 15.52 20.67
CA ASP A 266 -9.92 14.67 21.33
C ASP A 266 -9.31 13.30 21.68
N SER A 267 -9.23 12.99 22.97
CA SER A 267 -8.71 11.69 23.44
C SER A 267 -9.78 10.62 23.62
N GLY A 268 -11.07 10.96 23.40
CA GLY A 268 -12.25 10.11 23.53
C GLY A 268 -12.62 9.73 24.97
N ASP A 269 -11.63 9.33 25.77
CA ASP A 269 -11.80 9.04 27.20
C ASP A 269 -10.59 9.49 28.05
N ASP A 270 -10.82 9.50 29.36
CA ASP A 270 -9.83 9.84 30.38
C ASP A 270 -8.89 8.69 30.75
N LYS A 271 -9.07 7.48 30.18
CA LYS A 271 -8.28 6.31 30.59
C LYS A 271 -6.84 6.52 30.17
N GLY A 272 -5.94 6.56 31.15
CA GLY A 272 -4.51 6.74 30.91
C GLY A 272 -4.13 8.11 30.31
N ILE A 273 -5.00 9.12 30.42
CA ILE A 273 -4.83 10.44 29.79
C ILE A 273 -3.47 11.10 30.05
N GLU A 274 -2.90 10.88 31.24
CA GLU A 274 -1.58 11.35 31.63
C GLU A 274 -0.44 10.88 30.71
N LYS A 275 -0.62 9.79 29.98
CA LYS A 275 0.35 9.25 29.01
C LYS A 275 -0.04 9.51 27.55
N LYS A 276 -1.10 10.25 27.28
CA LYS A 276 -1.61 10.49 25.92
C LYS A 276 -1.09 11.79 25.29
N ASN A 277 0.03 12.36 25.76
CA ASN A 277 0.56 13.62 25.20
C ASN A 277 1.54 13.36 24.04
N TYR A 278 1.64 14.33 23.14
CA TYR A 278 2.65 14.36 22.09
C TYR A 278 3.58 15.55 22.30
N LEU A 279 4.85 15.37 21.94
CA LEU A 279 5.77 16.47 21.78
C LEU A 279 6.60 16.26 20.52
N VAL A 280 6.58 17.24 19.62
CA VAL A 280 7.42 17.27 18.43
C VAL A 280 8.15 18.60 18.31
N VAL A 281 9.32 18.55 17.68
CA VAL A 281 10.07 19.72 17.25
C VAL A 281 10.08 19.72 15.72
N ASN A 282 9.73 20.85 15.13
CA ASN A 282 9.49 20.98 13.70
C ASN A 282 10.34 22.11 13.12
N TRP A 283 10.94 21.89 11.96
CA TRP A 283 11.80 22.83 11.26
C TRP A 283 11.30 23.05 9.84
N LYS A 284 11.24 24.32 9.43
CA LYS A 284 11.21 24.67 8.00
C LYS A 284 12.66 24.68 7.48
N LEU A 285 12.94 23.85 6.51
CA LEU A 285 14.22 23.71 5.84
C LEU A 285 14.20 24.47 4.49
N PRO A 286 15.31 24.50 3.72
CA PRO A 286 15.37 25.18 2.43
C PRO A 286 14.32 24.72 1.41
N ASP A 287 14.17 25.47 0.33
CA ASP A 287 13.28 25.09 -0.77
C ASP A 287 13.83 23.89 -1.56
N THR A 288 12.93 23.18 -2.26
CA THR A 288 13.22 21.91 -2.93
C THR A 288 13.93 22.05 -4.29
N SER A 289 14.30 23.25 -4.73
CA SER A 289 14.84 23.48 -6.07
C SER A 289 16.30 23.02 -6.26
N ASP A 290 17.05 22.79 -5.18
CA ASP A 290 18.39 22.20 -5.20
C ASP A 290 18.29 20.68 -4.98
N ALA A 291 18.52 19.91 -6.04
CA ALA A 291 18.44 18.46 -6.02
C ALA A 291 19.48 17.83 -5.06
N VAL A 292 20.71 18.34 -5.04
CA VAL A 292 21.79 17.81 -4.17
C VAL A 292 21.39 17.99 -2.71
N LEU A 293 20.89 19.18 -2.37
CA LEU A 293 20.45 19.46 -1.01
C LEU A 293 19.19 18.67 -0.63
N ASN A 294 18.21 18.53 -1.54
CA ASN A 294 17.02 17.72 -1.34
C ASN A 294 17.37 16.26 -1.03
N PHE A 295 18.17 15.61 -1.88
CA PHE A 295 18.64 14.24 -1.63
C PHE A 295 19.50 14.12 -0.36
N SER A 296 20.31 15.15 -0.04
CA SER A 296 21.07 15.18 1.21
C SER A 296 20.16 15.18 2.43
N PHE A 297 19.04 15.91 2.41
CA PHE A 297 18.06 15.86 3.49
C PHE A 297 17.31 14.54 3.57
N ARG A 298 17.02 13.88 2.44
CA ARG A 298 16.45 12.52 2.46
C ARG A 298 17.40 11.53 3.15
N ILE A 299 18.69 11.60 2.84
CA ILE A 299 19.72 10.78 3.50
C ILE A 299 19.84 11.17 4.98
N LEU A 300 19.85 12.45 5.31
CA LEU A 300 19.92 12.93 6.70
C LEU A 300 18.69 12.47 7.52
N GLY A 301 17.49 12.50 6.95
CA GLY A 301 16.28 11.98 7.58
C GLY A 301 16.42 10.49 7.91
N HIS A 302 16.98 9.71 6.98
CA HIS A 302 17.28 8.30 7.22
C HIS A 302 18.35 8.09 8.31
N ILE A 303 19.43 8.90 8.29
CA ILE A 303 20.46 8.87 9.32
C ILE A 303 19.84 9.13 10.70
N LEU A 304 19.03 10.18 10.86
CA LEU A 304 18.52 10.60 12.16
C LEU A 304 17.44 9.65 12.71
N ILE A 305 16.50 9.22 11.86
CA ILE A 305 15.30 8.49 12.32
C ILE A 305 14.86 7.30 11.44
N GLY A 306 15.60 6.94 10.39
CA GLY A 306 15.19 5.94 9.39
C GLY A 306 15.14 4.50 9.89
N THR A 307 15.96 4.14 10.88
CA THR A 307 16.08 2.78 11.42
C THR A 307 16.05 2.78 12.95
N PRO A 308 15.77 1.64 13.62
CA PRO A 308 15.90 1.55 15.08
C PRO A 308 17.29 1.89 15.61
N ALA A 309 18.34 1.73 14.80
CA ALA A 309 19.71 2.09 15.15
C ALA A 309 20.05 3.57 14.89
N SER A 310 19.19 4.30 14.16
CA SER A 310 19.40 5.72 13.87
C SER A 310 19.48 6.53 15.17
N PRO A 311 20.54 7.34 15.38
CA PRO A 311 20.88 7.89 16.69
C PRO A 311 19.77 8.69 17.38
N LEU A 312 19.04 9.52 16.64
CA LEU A 312 17.97 10.32 17.25
C LEU A 312 16.74 9.48 17.59
N LYS A 313 16.33 8.57 16.70
CA LYS A 313 15.25 7.61 16.99
C LYS A 313 15.60 6.72 18.18
N LYS A 314 16.81 6.16 18.19
CA LYS A 314 17.31 5.32 19.29
C LYS A 314 17.31 6.09 20.62
N ALA A 315 17.87 7.30 20.66
CA ALA A 315 17.90 8.11 21.87
C ALA A 315 16.49 8.42 22.40
N LEU A 316 15.54 8.74 21.50
CA LEU A 316 14.15 9.01 21.86
C LEU A 316 13.44 7.77 22.43
N LEU A 317 13.54 6.62 21.77
CA LEU A 317 12.87 5.39 22.19
C LEU A 317 13.50 4.81 23.48
N ASP A 318 14.83 4.77 23.57
CA ASP A 318 15.55 4.24 24.75
C ASP A 318 15.35 5.10 26.00
N SER A 319 14.95 6.36 25.85
CA SER A 319 14.72 7.28 26.97
C SER A 319 13.55 6.87 27.88
N GLY A 320 12.60 6.08 27.36
CA GLY A 320 11.36 5.74 28.05
C GLY A 320 10.45 6.96 28.35
N LEU A 321 10.67 8.10 27.68
CA LEU A 321 9.90 9.33 27.90
C LEU A 321 8.53 9.34 27.18
N GLY A 322 8.37 8.46 26.19
CA GLY A 322 7.17 8.21 25.40
C GLY A 322 7.09 6.74 24.95
N GLU A 323 6.04 6.39 24.23
CA GLU A 323 5.76 5.03 23.77
C GLU A 323 6.30 4.78 22.36
N ASP A 324 6.26 5.79 21.48
CA ASP A 324 6.73 5.70 20.09
C ASP A 324 7.13 7.07 19.55
N LEU A 325 7.77 7.10 18.38
CA LEU A 325 8.11 8.30 17.65
C LEU A 325 6.84 9.05 17.18
N ALA A 326 6.93 10.38 17.13
CA ALA A 326 5.89 11.26 16.59
C ALA A 326 6.48 12.26 15.58
N GLY A 327 5.60 12.87 14.77
CA GLY A 327 5.94 13.83 13.73
C GLY A 327 5.93 13.22 12.33
N ILE A 328 6.05 14.08 11.32
CA ILE A 328 5.96 13.68 9.89
C ILE A 328 7.31 13.25 9.28
N GLY A 329 8.39 13.23 10.06
CA GLY A 329 9.71 12.88 9.54
C GLY A 329 10.25 13.96 8.60
N MET A 330 10.91 13.54 7.51
CA MET A 330 11.50 14.43 6.49
C MET A 330 10.59 14.49 5.26
N GLU A 331 9.86 15.59 5.11
CA GLU A 331 8.98 15.88 3.97
C GLU A 331 9.73 16.71 2.92
N THR A 332 9.78 16.23 1.67
CA THR A 332 10.64 16.77 0.61
C THR A 332 9.92 17.05 -0.72
N GLU A 333 8.59 16.95 -0.78
CA GLU A 333 7.76 17.07 -1.98
C GLU A 333 6.96 18.40 -2.08
N LEU A 334 7.04 19.25 -1.06
CA LEU A 334 6.44 20.60 -1.05
C LEU A 334 7.45 21.68 -1.50
N ARG A 335 7.04 22.95 -1.55
CA ARG A 335 7.94 24.07 -1.89
C ARG A 335 9.09 24.23 -0.89
N HIS A 336 8.86 23.91 0.38
CA HIS A 336 9.88 23.91 1.44
C HIS A 336 10.01 22.49 1.98
N ILE A 337 11.25 22.07 2.24
CA ILE A 337 11.51 20.85 2.98
C ILE A 337 11.08 21.07 4.45
N VAL A 338 10.50 20.05 5.08
CA VAL A 338 10.10 20.09 6.49
C VAL A 338 10.68 18.89 7.22
N PHE A 339 11.25 19.12 8.40
CA PHE A 339 11.64 18.04 9.31
C PHE A 339 10.85 18.14 10.61
N SER A 340 10.21 17.05 11.04
CA SER A 340 9.47 16.96 12.30
C SER A 340 9.76 15.65 13.00
N THR A 341 10.11 15.72 14.28
CA THR A 341 10.31 14.52 15.10
C THR A 341 10.09 14.77 16.59
N GLY A 342 9.75 13.71 17.33
CA GLY A 342 9.58 13.71 18.77
C GLY A 342 8.94 12.42 19.25
N LEU A 343 8.10 12.48 20.29
CA LEU A 343 7.49 11.31 20.91
C LEU A 343 5.98 11.47 21.10
N LYS A 344 5.26 10.36 20.93
CA LYS A 344 3.87 10.15 21.36
C LYS A 344 3.80 9.20 22.55
N GLY A 345 2.64 9.12 23.19
CA GLY A 345 2.51 8.32 24.42
C GLY A 345 3.26 8.93 25.61
N THR A 346 3.40 10.26 25.65
CA THR A 346 4.25 10.96 26.63
C THR A 346 3.43 11.51 27.80
N ARG A 347 4.13 11.86 28.88
CA ARG A 347 3.56 12.64 29.98
C ARG A 347 3.80 14.14 29.78
N LYS A 348 2.82 14.97 30.12
CA LYS A 348 2.92 16.45 30.03
C LYS A 348 4.19 17.03 30.65
N ARG A 349 4.61 16.50 31.81
CA ARG A 349 5.84 16.90 32.53
C ARG A 349 7.15 16.55 31.81
N HIS A 350 7.14 15.63 30.85
CA HIS A 350 8.33 15.21 30.10
C HIS A 350 8.66 16.16 28.93
N ALA A 351 7.78 17.11 28.58
CA ALA A 351 7.96 18.00 27.44
C ALA A 351 9.36 18.64 27.36
N LYS A 352 9.83 19.27 28.44
CA LYS A 352 11.17 19.88 28.47
C LYS A 352 12.30 18.85 28.35
N LYS A 353 12.12 17.64 28.88
CA LYS A 353 13.12 16.57 28.82
C LYS A 353 13.26 16.03 27.40
N ILE A 354 12.14 15.84 26.69
CA ILE A 354 12.13 15.36 25.31
C ILE A 354 12.71 16.43 24.38
N GLU A 355 12.30 17.70 24.51
CA GLU A 355 12.90 18.80 23.74
C GLU A 355 14.41 18.86 23.97
N LYS A 356 14.86 18.83 25.24
CA LYS A 356 16.28 18.83 25.57
C LYS A 356 17.00 17.62 24.98
N LEU A 357 16.43 16.42 25.08
CA LEU A 357 17.02 15.19 24.53
C LEU A 357 17.23 15.29 23.01
N ILE A 358 16.29 15.87 22.27
CA ILE A 358 16.44 16.10 20.84
C ILE A 358 17.65 17.01 20.57
N PHE A 359 17.75 18.16 21.25
CA PHE A 359 18.87 19.10 21.08
C PHE A 359 20.21 18.50 21.53
N ASP A 360 20.26 17.89 22.71
CA ASP A 360 21.48 17.23 23.23
C ASP A 360 21.98 16.17 22.25
N THR A 361 21.08 15.39 21.65
CA THR A 361 21.44 14.35 20.68
C THR A 361 21.99 14.97 19.40
N LEU A 362 21.30 15.98 18.84
CA LEU A 362 21.78 16.69 17.64
C LEU A 362 23.13 17.38 17.88
N GLU A 363 23.31 18.03 19.03
CA GLU A 363 24.58 18.66 19.44
C GLU A 363 25.69 17.62 19.62
N SER A 364 25.40 16.45 20.19
CA SER A 364 26.35 15.35 20.30
C SER A 364 26.77 14.84 18.93
N LEU A 365 25.84 14.67 17.99
CA LEU A 365 26.16 14.25 16.63
C LEU A 365 27.06 15.26 15.90
N VAL A 366 26.82 16.55 16.09
CA VAL A 366 27.70 17.59 15.52
C VAL A 366 29.05 17.61 16.22
N ARG A 367 29.11 17.50 17.55
CA ARG A 367 30.38 17.56 18.30
C ARG A 367 31.23 16.32 18.02
N ASP A 368 30.67 15.15 18.28
CA ASP A 368 31.38 13.87 18.32
C ASP A 368 31.46 13.19 16.95
N GLY A 369 30.60 13.58 16.01
CA GLY A 369 30.47 12.98 14.68
C GLY A 369 29.39 11.91 14.62
N ILE A 370 28.89 11.68 13.41
CA ILE A 370 27.97 10.58 13.10
C ILE A 370 28.82 9.33 12.80
N ASP A 371 28.36 8.18 13.26
CA ASP A 371 28.97 6.89 12.92
C ASP A 371 29.11 6.75 11.38
N PRO A 372 30.34 6.59 10.84
CA PRO A 372 30.55 6.42 9.40
C PRO A 372 29.77 5.26 8.79
N ASP A 373 29.54 4.18 9.53
CA ASP A 373 28.76 3.03 9.05
C ASP A 373 27.27 3.39 8.93
N MET A 374 26.75 4.26 9.81
CA MET A 374 25.37 4.79 9.70
C MET A 374 25.20 5.70 8.47
N ILE A 375 26.21 6.52 8.17
CA ILE A 375 26.22 7.35 6.95
C ILE A 375 26.24 6.45 5.71
N ALA A 376 27.15 5.47 5.67
CA ALA A 376 27.28 4.55 4.55
C ALA A 376 26.00 3.73 4.32
N ALA A 377 25.41 3.18 5.39
CA ALA A 377 24.16 2.43 5.31
C ALA A 377 22.98 3.29 4.85
N SER A 378 22.89 4.53 5.32
CA SER A 378 21.81 5.45 4.91
C SER A 378 21.96 5.90 3.46
N MET A 379 23.19 6.17 3.02
CA MET A 379 23.50 6.47 1.61
C MET A 379 23.10 5.30 0.72
N ASN A 380 23.57 4.08 1.05
CA ASN A 380 23.24 2.86 0.31
C ASN A 380 21.72 2.64 0.27
N THR A 381 21.03 2.76 1.39
CA THR A 381 19.57 2.53 1.45
C THR A 381 18.80 3.52 0.58
N VAL A 382 19.13 4.82 0.62
CA VAL A 382 18.44 5.83 -0.20
C VAL A 382 18.75 5.65 -1.68
N GLU A 383 20.02 5.41 -2.04
CA GLU A 383 20.41 5.09 -3.42
C GLU A 383 19.71 3.83 -3.93
N PHE A 384 19.70 2.76 -3.13
CA PHE A 384 19.05 1.50 -3.46
C PHE A 384 17.56 1.72 -3.75
N ARG A 385 16.83 2.42 -2.87
CA ARG A 385 15.40 2.73 -3.10
C ARG A 385 15.15 3.55 -4.36
N LEU A 386 16.07 4.46 -4.72
CA LEU A 386 15.95 5.27 -5.93
C LEU A 386 16.18 4.45 -7.20
N ARG A 387 17.19 3.56 -7.19
CA ARG A 387 17.46 2.62 -8.29
C ARG A 387 16.35 1.58 -8.42
N GLU A 388 15.95 0.98 -7.31
CA GLU A 388 14.95 -0.08 -7.27
C GLU A 388 13.59 0.44 -7.72
N ASN A 389 13.23 1.62 -7.20
CA ASN A 389 11.96 2.28 -7.47
C ASN A 389 10.76 1.31 -7.32
N ASN A 390 10.89 0.33 -6.41
CA ASN A 390 9.94 -0.74 -6.23
C ASN A 390 8.74 -0.24 -5.43
N THR A 391 7.66 0.03 -6.15
CA THR A 391 6.39 0.53 -5.63
C THR A 391 5.37 -0.59 -5.38
N GLY A 392 5.79 -1.86 -5.48
CA GLY A 392 4.87 -3.00 -5.43
C GLY A 392 3.85 -2.93 -6.56
N SER A 393 2.56 -3.04 -6.23
CA SER A 393 1.46 -2.90 -7.19
C SER A 393 1.14 -1.46 -7.58
N TYR A 394 1.65 -0.46 -6.85
CA TYR A 394 1.42 0.95 -7.17
C TYR A 394 2.19 1.33 -8.44
N PRO A 395 1.61 2.03 -9.43
CA PRO A 395 2.31 2.33 -10.68
C PRO A 395 3.54 3.22 -10.49
N VAL A 396 4.66 2.79 -11.05
CA VAL A 396 5.94 3.51 -11.01
C VAL A 396 5.81 4.92 -11.60
N GLY A 397 5.09 5.05 -12.71
CA GLY A 397 4.87 6.34 -13.37
C GLY A 397 4.22 7.39 -12.46
N ILE A 398 3.37 7.01 -11.50
CA ILE A 398 2.75 7.96 -10.56
C ILE A 398 3.76 8.40 -9.49
N ALA A 399 4.62 7.50 -9.01
CA ALA A 399 5.71 7.87 -8.10
C ALA A 399 6.70 8.85 -8.76
N LEU A 400 7.01 8.64 -10.04
CA LEU A 400 7.82 9.57 -10.84
C LEU A 400 7.11 10.90 -11.09
N MET A 401 5.81 10.88 -11.40
CA MET A 401 4.99 12.08 -11.54
C MET A 401 5.07 12.94 -10.27
N ARG A 402 4.87 12.36 -9.08
CA ARG A 402 4.98 13.10 -7.80
C ARG A 402 6.35 13.77 -7.64
N ARG A 403 7.41 13.03 -7.92
CA ARG A 403 8.80 13.51 -7.84
C ARG A 403 9.07 14.69 -8.79
N VAL A 404 8.54 14.61 -10.01
CA VAL A 404 8.63 15.71 -10.99
C VAL A 404 7.84 16.94 -10.50
N LEU A 405 6.63 16.73 -10.00
CA LEU A 405 5.77 17.82 -9.56
C LEU A 405 6.38 18.60 -8.39
N THR A 406 7.23 17.99 -7.55
CA THR A 406 7.95 18.66 -6.46
C THR A 406 8.65 19.96 -6.89
N THR A 407 9.27 20.00 -8.08
CA THR A 407 9.88 21.22 -8.62
C THR A 407 9.01 21.86 -9.71
N TRP A 408 8.40 21.04 -10.56
CA TRP A 408 7.73 21.52 -11.77
C TRP A 408 6.56 22.45 -11.47
N ILE A 409 5.74 22.11 -10.45
CA ILE A 409 4.61 22.95 -10.04
C ILE A 409 5.06 24.25 -9.38
N HIS A 410 6.35 24.51 -9.22
CA HIS A 410 6.88 25.77 -8.73
C HIS A 410 7.69 26.54 -9.79
N ASP A 411 7.46 26.22 -11.06
CA ASP A 411 8.13 26.82 -12.22
C ASP A 411 9.65 26.58 -12.24
N GLU A 412 10.11 25.53 -11.55
CA GLU A 412 11.48 25.00 -11.61
C GLU A 412 11.58 23.84 -12.62
N ASP A 413 12.81 23.41 -12.88
CA ASP A 413 13.12 22.35 -13.83
C ASP A 413 12.53 20.98 -13.39
N PRO A 414 11.64 20.34 -14.19
CA PRO A 414 11.05 19.03 -13.87
C PRO A 414 12.06 17.87 -13.89
N PHE A 415 13.23 18.04 -14.51
CA PHE A 415 14.22 16.97 -14.66
C PHE A 415 15.11 16.81 -13.41
N LYS A 416 15.26 17.86 -12.59
CA LYS A 416 16.18 17.94 -11.44
C LYS A 416 16.09 16.80 -10.44
N LEU A 417 14.88 16.35 -10.14
CA LEU A 417 14.64 15.25 -9.19
C LEU A 417 14.33 13.94 -9.91
N LEU A 418 14.05 13.98 -11.22
CA LEU A 418 13.76 12.80 -12.02
C LEU A 418 15.02 11.96 -12.24
N ALA A 419 16.11 12.60 -12.68
CA ALA A 419 17.45 12.02 -12.72
C ALA A 419 18.11 12.16 -11.35
N PHE A 420 18.63 11.06 -10.80
CA PHE A 420 19.12 11.03 -9.41
C PHE A 420 20.60 10.66 -9.29
N GLU A 421 21.25 10.10 -10.31
CA GLU A 421 22.65 9.68 -10.19
C GLU A 421 23.60 10.87 -10.04
N GLU A 422 23.43 11.94 -10.82
CA GLU A 422 24.28 13.13 -10.72
C GLU A 422 24.19 13.77 -9.31
N PRO A 423 22.99 14.07 -8.76
CA PRO A 423 22.89 14.55 -7.39
C PRO A 423 23.52 13.62 -6.35
N LEU A 424 23.30 12.31 -6.44
CA LEU A 424 23.89 11.36 -5.48
C LEU A 424 25.42 11.32 -5.57
N ASN A 425 25.98 11.35 -6.79
CA ASN A 425 27.43 11.40 -7.00
C ASN A 425 28.03 12.69 -6.46
N ALA A 426 27.33 13.83 -6.58
CA ALA A 426 27.75 15.08 -5.97
C ALA A 426 27.78 14.99 -4.43
N ILE A 427 26.82 14.29 -3.80
CA ILE A 427 26.82 14.06 -2.35
C ILE A 427 27.99 13.15 -1.94
N LYS A 428 28.24 12.06 -2.68
CA LYS A 428 29.39 11.18 -2.46
C LYS A 428 30.72 11.95 -2.54
N ALA A 429 30.86 12.83 -3.54
CA ALA A 429 32.03 13.69 -3.69
C ALA A 429 32.17 14.70 -2.53
N LYS A 430 31.06 15.28 -2.05
CA LYS A 430 31.07 16.14 -0.85
C LYS A 430 31.55 15.39 0.39
N LEU A 431 31.06 14.16 0.61
CA LEU A 431 31.49 13.32 1.74
C LEU A 431 32.96 12.90 1.65
N ALA A 432 33.46 12.62 0.45
CA ALA A 432 34.87 12.29 0.24
C ALA A 432 35.81 13.46 0.55
N ASN A 433 35.37 14.69 0.27
CA ASN A 433 36.13 15.91 0.55
C ASN A 433 35.96 16.41 2.00
N ASP A 434 34.82 16.12 2.61
CA ASP A 434 34.43 16.60 3.94
C ASP A 434 33.62 15.53 4.66
N ASN A 435 34.30 14.73 5.48
CA ASN A 435 33.67 13.66 6.27
C ASN A 435 32.68 14.18 7.33
N ARG A 436 32.55 15.50 7.50
CA ARG A 436 31.65 16.17 8.44
C ARG A 436 30.47 16.87 7.74
N TYR A 437 30.18 16.49 6.49
CA TYR A 437 29.16 17.11 5.65
C TYR A 437 27.76 17.09 6.30
N PHE A 438 27.32 15.94 6.82
CA PHE A 438 25.98 15.81 7.43
C PHE A 438 25.89 16.52 8.78
N GLU A 439 26.96 16.56 9.56
CA GLU A 439 27.08 17.33 10.80
C GLU A 439 26.90 18.82 10.52
N LYS A 440 27.47 19.34 9.43
CA LYS A 440 27.27 20.74 9.01
C LYS A 440 25.82 21.02 8.62
N LEU A 441 25.13 20.05 8.01
CA LEU A 441 23.70 20.18 7.72
C LEU A 441 22.87 20.22 9.02
N ILE A 442 23.19 19.37 10.00
CA ILE A 442 22.54 19.40 11.33
C ILE A 442 22.78 20.75 12.00
N GLN A 443 24.03 21.22 12.03
CA GLN A 443 24.41 22.49 12.65
C GLN A 443 23.61 23.65 12.03
N THR A 444 23.70 23.80 10.70
CA THR A 444 23.15 24.96 9.99
C THR A 444 21.61 24.93 9.94
N HIS A 445 21.03 23.77 9.63
CA HIS A 445 19.61 23.70 9.28
C HIS A 445 18.71 23.22 10.42
N LEU A 446 19.26 22.63 11.49
CA LEU A 446 18.50 22.20 12.66
C LEU A 446 18.87 22.98 13.93
N LEU A 447 20.15 23.02 14.32
CA LEU A 447 20.57 23.65 15.57
C LEU A 447 20.48 25.18 15.52
N GLU A 448 21.05 25.79 14.47
CA GLU A 448 21.08 27.25 14.28
C GLU A 448 19.78 27.82 13.68
N ASN A 449 18.90 26.95 13.17
CA ASN A 449 17.70 27.37 12.48
C ASN A 449 16.59 27.84 13.44
N ILE A 450 16.32 29.15 13.42
CA ILE A 450 15.29 29.80 14.23
C ILE A 450 13.86 29.63 13.67
N HIS A 451 13.70 29.17 12.42
CA HIS A 451 12.39 28.85 11.83
C HIS A 451 11.93 27.47 12.31
N ARG A 452 11.70 27.38 13.61
CA ARG A 452 11.39 26.15 14.33
C ARG A 452 10.22 26.34 15.29
N THR A 453 9.39 25.30 15.43
CA THR A 453 8.37 25.21 16.48
C THR A 453 8.60 24.01 17.38
N THR A 454 8.33 24.17 18.67
CA THR A 454 8.10 23.05 19.59
C THR A 454 6.59 22.96 19.79
N LEU A 455 5.99 21.87 19.36
CA LEU A 455 4.54 21.66 19.37
C LEU A 455 4.20 20.59 20.41
N ARG A 456 3.29 20.92 21.32
CA ARG A 456 2.66 19.97 22.24
C ARG A 456 1.23 19.70 21.81
N LEU A 457 0.89 18.43 21.60
CA LEU A 457 -0.50 18.01 21.43
C LEU A 457 -0.98 17.43 22.77
N THR A 458 -2.01 18.03 23.35
CA THR A 458 -2.51 17.63 24.67
C THR A 458 -3.86 16.93 24.56
N PRO A 459 -4.05 15.78 25.23
CA PRO A 459 -5.33 15.09 25.22
C PRO A 459 -6.36 15.91 25.99
N ASP A 460 -7.56 16.01 25.43
CA ASP A 460 -8.72 16.63 26.05
C ASP A 460 -9.95 15.75 25.75
N PRO A 461 -10.48 15.02 26.75
CA PRO A 461 -11.58 14.06 26.57
C PRO A 461 -12.89 14.75 26.20
N GLU A 462 -12.97 16.06 26.42
CA GLU A 462 -14.19 16.84 26.29
C GLU A 462 -14.18 17.71 25.04
N LEU A 463 -13.07 17.68 24.28
CA LEU A 463 -12.94 18.47 23.05
C LEU A 463 -13.96 18.06 22.01
N GLY A 464 -14.17 16.75 21.81
CA GLY A 464 -15.19 16.23 20.90
C GLY A 464 -16.59 16.72 21.28
N ARG A 465 -16.97 16.58 22.55
CA ARG A 465 -18.28 17.07 23.05
C ARG A 465 -18.43 18.58 22.83
N ARG A 466 -17.40 19.38 23.13
CA ARG A 466 -17.46 20.84 22.90
C ARG A 466 -17.60 21.18 21.42
N PHE A 467 -16.93 20.46 20.52
CA PHE A 467 -17.12 20.65 19.08
C PHE A 467 -18.54 20.31 18.64
N ASP A 468 -19.13 19.22 19.12
CA ASP A 468 -20.52 18.86 18.83
C ASP A 468 -21.51 19.90 19.38
N GLU A 469 -21.23 20.47 20.56
CA GLU A 469 -22.05 21.52 21.15
C GLU A 469 -21.94 22.85 20.41
N ASP A 470 -20.74 23.25 20.01
CA ASP A 470 -20.52 24.44 19.18
C ASP A 470 -21.21 24.28 17.81
N GLU A 471 -21.14 23.09 17.21
CA GLU A 471 -21.84 22.76 15.97
C GLU A 471 -23.36 22.88 16.14
N LYS A 472 -23.93 22.25 17.19
CA LYS A 472 -25.36 22.34 17.51
C LYS A 472 -25.81 23.76 17.81
N ALA A 473 -25.02 24.53 18.56
CA ALA A 473 -25.33 25.92 18.88
C ALA A 473 -25.31 26.80 17.62
N ARG A 474 -24.34 26.59 16.73
CA ARG A 474 -24.28 27.26 15.43
C ARG A 474 -25.51 26.95 14.58
N LEU A 475 -25.86 25.66 14.45
CA LEU A 475 -27.04 25.21 13.70
C LEU A 475 -28.35 25.73 14.30
N ALA A 476 -28.49 25.76 15.64
CA ALA A 476 -29.66 26.30 16.32
C ALA A 476 -29.80 27.82 16.09
N LYS A 477 -28.70 28.57 16.11
CA LYS A 477 -28.69 30.01 15.79
C LYS A 477 -29.11 30.27 14.34
N ILE A 478 -28.61 29.45 13.40
CA ILE A 478 -29.01 29.52 11.99
C ILE A 478 -30.50 29.20 11.88
N ARG A 479 -30.96 28.08 12.46
CA ARG A 479 -32.37 27.67 12.49
C ARG A 479 -33.29 28.78 12.97
N ALA A 480 -32.93 29.46 14.06
CA ALA A 480 -33.71 30.57 14.62
C ALA A 480 -33.73 31.84 13.74
N SER A 481 -32.80 31.98 12.80
CA SER A 481 -32.75 33.11 11.87
C SER A 481 -33.56 32.90 10.58
N LEU A 482 -34.02 31.67 10.33
CA LEU A 482 -34.78 31.32 9.13
C LEU A 482 -36.28 31.58 9.31
N ASN A 483 -36.93 32.13 8.28
CA ASN A 483 -38.39 32.24 8.22
C ASN A 483 -39.03 30.96 7.64
N GLU A 484 -40.36 30.83 7.75
CA GLU A 484 -41.08 29.64 7.28
C GLU A 484 -40.80 29.29 5.81
N THR A 485 -40.71 30.30 4.93
CA THR A 485 -40.40 30.10 3.50
C THR A 485 -39.02 29.48 3.30
N GLN A 486 -37.99 30.00 3.97
CA GLN A 486 -36.62 29.49 3.88
C GLN A 486 -36.51 28.06 4.45
N ILE A 487 -37.30 27.75 5.48
CA ILE A 487 -37.37 26.41 6.06
C ILE A 487 -37.98 25.42 5.07
N SER A 488 -39.09 25.79 4.43
CA SER A 488 -39.70 24.98 3.38
C SER A 488 -38.77 24.77 2.19
N GLU A 489 -37.98 25.79 1.81
CA GLU A 489 -36.96 25.67 0.76
C GLU A 489 -35.86 24.66 1.12
N LEU A 490 -35.36 24.66 2.37
CA LEU A 490 -34.36 23.69 2.83
C LEU A 490 -34.89 22.25 2.85
N ILE A 491 -36.13 22.06 3.27
CA ILE A 491 -36.79 20.75 3.25
C ILE A 491 -36.93 20.27 1.80
N GLU A 492 -37.38 21.13 0.90
CA GLU A 492 -37.52 20.77 -0.51
C GLU A 492 -36.16 20.49 -1.17
N ASN A 493 -35.12 21.24 -0.83
CA ASN A 493 -33.76 20.99 -1.30
C ASN A 493 -33.21 19.65 -0.78
N THR A 494 -33.43 19.33 0.50
CA THR A 494 -33.10 18.02 1.10
C THR A 494 -33.79 16.89 0.34
N ARG A 495 -35.10 17.03 0.11
CA ARG A 495 -35.91 16.04 -0.62
C ARG A 495 -35.43 15.85 -2.05
N LYS A 496 -35.14 16.94 -2.77
CA LYS A 496 -34.60 16.89 -4.14
C LYS A 496 -33.23 16.22 -4.20
N LEU A 497 -32.35 16.50 -3.24
CA LEU A 497 -31.03 15.90 -3.19
C LEU A 497 -31.12 14.38 -2.94
N LYS A 498 -31.91 13.95 -1.95
CA LYS A 498 -32.15 12.52 -1.68
C LYS A 498 -32.74 11.81 -2.88
N LEU A 499 -33.77 12.39 -3.50
CA LEU A 499 -34.36 11.81 -4.71
C LEU A 499 -33.33 11.66 -5.83
N ARG A 500 -32.46 12.66 -6.04
CA ARG A 500 -31.40 12.59 -7.06
C ARG A 500 -30.40 11.47 -6.75
N GLN A 501 -30.03 11.27 -5.50
CA GLN A 501 -29.08 10.24 -5.06
C GLN A 501 -29.67 8.82 -5.18
N GLU A 502 -30.95 8.66 -4.82
CA GLU A 502 -31.64 7.37 -4.84
C GLU A 502 -32.09 6.94 -6.24
N THR A 503 -32.30 7.91 -7.15
CA THR A 503 -32.65 7.60 -8.54
C THR A 503 -31.40 7.01 -9.23
N PRO A 504 -31.48 5.85 -9.92
CA PRO A 504 -30.37 5.37 -10.74
C PRO A 504 -30.08 6.31 -11.92
N ASP A 505 -28.88 6.24 -12.49
CA ASP A 505 -28.61 6.85 -13.80
C ASP A 505 -29.41 6.14 -14.90
N SER A 506 -29.77 6.87 -15.95
CA SER A 506 -30.49 6.26 -17.07
C SER A 506 -29.57 5.33 -17.87
N PRO A 507 -30.11 4.28 -18.52
CA PRO A 507 -29.31 3.41 -19.38
C PRO A 507 -28.51 4.19 -20.44
N GLU A 508 -29.12 5.21 -21.05
CA GLU A 508 -28.48 6.03 -22.08
C GLU A 508 -27.32 6.87 -21.52
N ALA A 509 -27.42 7.34 -20.27
CA ALA A 509 -26.33 8.05 -19.60
C ALA A 509 -25.16 7.08 -19.30
N LEU A 510 -25.46 5.87 -18.82
CA LEU A 510 -24.45 4.84 -18.56
C LEU A 510 -23.76 4.38 -19.85
N GLU A 511 -24.50 4.24 -20.96
CA GLU A 511 -23.97 3.90 -22.29
C GLU A 511 -23.04 4.98 -22.87
N SER A 512 -23.09 6.22 -22.36
CA SER A 512 -22.17 7.27 -22.78
C SER A 512 -20.72 7.01 -22.31
N LEU A 513 -20.53 6.24 -21.24
CA LEU A 513 -19.21 5.94 -20.71
C LEU A 513 -18.46 4.97 -21.62
N PRO A 514 -17.17 5.20 -21.88
CA PRO A 514 -16.37 4.25 -22.62
C PRO A 514 -16.10 3.04 -21.73
N VAL A 515 -16.57 1.87 -22.15
CA VAL A 515 -16.31 0.58 -21.49
C VAL A 515 -15.51 -0.29 -22.45
N LEU A 516 -14.59 -1.09 -21.91
CA LEU A 516 -13.90 -2.09 -22.72
C LEU A 516 -14.89 -3.13 -23.22
N LYS A 517 -14.64 -3.62 -24.43
CA LYS A 517 -15.31 -4.78 -24.99
C LYS A 517 -14.38 -5.98 -24.91
N LEU A 518 -14.94 -7.19 -24.99
CA LEU A 518 -14.14 -8.43 -25.00
C LEU A 518 -13.07 -8.44 -26.11
N GLN A 519 -13.35 -7.82 -27.26
CA GLN A 519 -12.41 -7.68 -28.37
C GLN A 519 -11.22 -6.76 -28.08
N ASP A 520 -11.32 -5.89 -27.06
CA ASP A 520 -10.25 -4.97 -26.65
C ASP A 520 -9.27 -5.65 -25.68
N LEU A 521 -9.60 -6.86 -25.20
CA LEU A 521 -8.76 -7.68 -24.32
C LEU A 521 -7.73 -8.45 -25.15
N GLU A 522 -6.49 -8.52 -24.65
CA GLU A 522 -5.46 -9.37 -25.25
C GLU A 522 -5.90 -10.83 -25.18
N LYS A 523 -5.87 -11.54 -26.32
CA LYS A 523 -6.25 -12.96 -26.35
C LYS A 523 -5.16 -13.87 -25.80
N GLU A 524 -3.92 -13.44 -25.89
CA GLU A 524 -2.76 -14.23 -25.48
C GLU A 524 -2.31 -13.84 -24.08
N SER A 525 -1.92 -14.84 -23.29
CA SER A 525 -1.29 -14.63 -21.98
C SER A 525 0.13 -14.10 -22.16
N ARG A 526 0.51 -13.11 -21.35
CA ARG A 526 1.90 -12.61 -21.34
C ARG A 526 2.83 -13.62 -20.68
N ASN A 527 3.95 -13.90 -21.33
CA ASN A 527 4.97 -14.82 -20.82
C ASN A 527 6.09 -14.06 -20.12
N ILE A 528 6.69 -14.70 -19.11
CA ILE A 528 7.84 -14.16 -18.39
C ILE A 528 9.06 -14.96 -18.84
N PRO A 529 10.11 -14.33 -19.37
CA PRO A 529 11.29 -15.05 -19.85
C PRO A 529 11.91 -15.87 -18.72
N ILE A 530 12.23 -17.13 -18.99
CA ILE A 530 12.85 -18.04 -18.03
C ILE A 530 13.82 -18.97 -18.77
N ASP A 531 15.07 -18.96 -18.33
CA ASP A 531 16.08 -19.96 -18.69
C ASP A 531 16.28 -20.90 -17.51
N VAL A 532 16.03 -22.19 -17.71
CA VAL A 532 16.28 -23.23 -16.70
C VAL A 532 17.70 -23.75 -16.88
N LEU A 533 18.61 -23.30 -16.03
CA LEU A 533 20.03 -23.63 -16.04
C LEU A 533 20.34 -24.68 -14.98
N THR A 534 21.50 -25.34 -15.13
CA THR A 534 22.10 -26.16 -14.07
C THR A 534 23.52 -25.66 -13.81
N ILE A 535 23.77 -25.17 -12.60
CA ILE A 535 25.07 -24.61 -12.17
C ILE A 535 25.49 -25.35 -10.91
N GLN A 536 26.69 -25.94 -10.89
CA GLN A 536 27.21 -26.71 -9.74
C GLN A 536 26.24 -27.79 -9.22
N GLU A 537 25.57 -28.52 -10.13
CA GLU A 537 24.52 -29.51 -9.83
C GLU A 537 23.23 -28.93 -9.21
N THR A 538 23.08 -27.61 -9.18
CA THR A 538 21.91 -26.90 -8.64
C THR A 538 21.06 -26.32 -9.77
N PRO A 539 19.73 -26.55 -9.78
CA PRO A 539 18.81 -25.87 -10.69
C PRO A 539 18.77 -24.35 -10.45
N VAL A 540 18.92 -23.57 -11.51
CA VAL A 540 18.88 -22.11 -11.48
C VAL A 540 17.87 -21.62 -12.50
N LEU A 541 16.84 -20.94 -12.02
CA LEU A 541 15.85 -20.24 -12.85
C LEU A 541 16.39 -18.82 -13.07
N TYR A 542 16.69 -18.49 -14.32
CA TYR A 542 17.23 -17.19 -14.70
C TYR A 542 16.21 -16.39 -15.51
N HIS A 543 15.99 -15.14 -15.13
CA HIS A 543 15.06 -14.21 -15.77
C HIS A 543 15.84 -12.99 -16.29
N ASP A 544 16.04 -12.92 -17.61
CA ASP A 544 16.60 -11.74 -18.28
C ASP A 544 15.55 -10.64 -18.34
N LEU A 545 15.52 -9.83 -17.27
CA LEU A 545 14.64 -8.68 -17.13
C LEU A 545 15.49 -7.46 -16.77
N PHE A 546 15.10 -6.29 -17.29
CA PHE A 546 15.72 -5.04 -16.87
C PHE A 546 15.40 -4.78 -15.40
N THR A 547 16.43 -4.74 -14.54
CA THR A 547 16.30 -4.53 -13.08
C THR A 547 16.96 -3.25 -12.59
N ASN A 548 17.37 -2.36 -13.51
CA ASN A 548 18.10 -1.14 -13.19
C ASN A 548 19.37 -1.36 -12.35
N GLY A 549 20.13 -2.43 -12.67
CA GLY A 549 21.37 -2.77 -11.99
C GLY A 549 21.19 -3.35 -10.58
N ILE A 550 20.04 -3.99 -10.33
CA ILE A 550 19.76 -4.71 -9.08
C ILE A 550 19.65 -6.21 -9.35
N VAL A 551 20.37 -7.01 -8.60
CA VAL A 551 20.18 -8.46 -8.59
C VAL A 551 19.13 -8.81 -7.56
N TYR A 552 18.13 -9.60 -7.97
CA TYR A 552 17.20 -10.28 -7.06
C TYR A 552 17.55 -11.77 -7.04
N LEU A 553 17.78 -12.29 -5.84
CA LEU A 553 18.18 -13.68 -5.62
C LEU A 553 17.24 -14.34 -4.61
N ASP A 554 16.62 -15.45 -5.00
CA ASP A 554 15.89 -16.32 -4.08
C ASP A 554 16.56 -17.70 -4.01
N LEU A 555 16.83 -18.18 -2.80
CA LEU A 555 17.39 -19.50 -2.53
C LEU A 555 16.35 -20.36 -1.83
N GLY A 556 15.71 -21.27 -2.56
CA GLY A 556 14.64 -22.13 -2.06
C GLY A 556 15.17 -23.48 -1.57
N PHE A 557 15.22 -23.66 -0.25
CA PHE A 557 15.60 -24.92 0.38
C PHE A 557 14.38 -25.82 0.60
N ASP A 558 14.47 -27.09 0.23
CA ASP A 558 13.34 -28.04 0.36
C ASP A 558 13.06 -28.43 1.82
N LEU A 559 11.88 -28.04 2.32
CA LEU A 559 11.47 -28.33 3.68
C LEU A 559 11.24 -29.82 3.93
N HIS A 560 10.96 -30.62 2.88
CA HIS A 560 10.82 -32.07 3.05
C HIS A 560 12.12 -32.75 3.48
N THR A 561 13.27 -32.06 3.46
CA THR A 561 14.50 -32.57 4.09
C THR A 561 14.41 -32.64 5.61
N LEU A 562 13.49 -31.88 6.22
CA LEU A 562 13.27 -31.86 7.66
C LEU A 562 12.32 -32.97 8.11
N PRO A 563 12.52 -33.51 9.33
CA PRO A 563 11.47 -34.21 10.06
C PRO A 563 10.26 -33.31 10.32
N LYS A 564 9.07 -33.90 10.32
CA LYS A 564 7.77 -33.22 10.49
C LYS A 564 7.73 -32.31 11.72
N GLU A 565 8.33 -32.74 12.83
CA GLU A 565 8.35 -32.03 14.11
C GLU A 565 9.20 -30.74 14.12
N LEU A 566 10.00 -30.50 13.07
CA LEU A 566 10.81 -29.29 12.93
C LEU A 566 10.13 -28.23 12.04
N ILE A 567 9.07 -28.58 11.31
CA ILE A 567 8.33 -27.64 10.44
C ILE A 567 7.84 -26.40 11.20
N PRO A 568 7.28 -26.50 12.43
CA PRO A 568 6.84 -25.31 13.16
C PRO A 568 7.98 -24.37 13.61
N LEU A 569 9.24 -24.77 13.46
CA LEU A 569 10.41 -23.95 13.79
C LEU A 569 10.97 -23.20 12.57
N THR A 570 10.39 -23.41 11.37
CA THR A 570 10.93 -22.91 10.09
C THR A 570 11.09 -21.39 10.07
N GLU A 571 10.06 -20.64 10.44
CA GLU A 571 10.11 -19.17 10.45
C GLU A 571 11.12 -18.63 11.47
N ILE A 572 11.16 -19.22 12.69
CA ILE A 572 12.18 -18.87 13.69
C ILE A 572 13.59 -19.19 13.21
N PHE A 573 13.78 -20.35 12.57
CA PHE A 573 15.07 -20.73 12.01
C PHE A 573 15.51 -19.71 10.94
N GLY A 574 14.61 -19.39 9.99
CA GLY A 574 14.83 -18.38 8.97
C GLY A 574 15.23 -17.04 9.58
N ARG A 575 14.45 -16.51 10.51
CA ARG A 575 14.73 -15.23 11.20
C ARG A 575 16.05 -15.27 11.99
N ALA A 576 16.34 -16.38 12.67
CA ALA A 576 17.54 -16.55 13.46
C ALA A 576 18.83 -16.50 12.62
N LEU A 577 18.80 -16.88 11.34
CA LEU A 577 19.96 -16.79 10.44
C LEU A 577 20.52 -15.36 10.34
N PHE A 578 19.67 -14.34 10.43
CA PHE A 578 20.07 -12.94 10.24
C PHE A 578 20.18 -12.16 11.56
N GLU A 579 19.57 -12.67 12.64
CA GLU A 579 19.40 -11.92 13.90
C GLU A 579 20.19 -12.45 15.09
N MET A 580 20.94 -13.55 14.94
CA MET A 580 21.75 -14.17 16.00
C MET A 580 23.22 -13.78 15.96
N GLY A 581 23.72 -13.33 14.81
CA GLY A 581 25.15 -13.16 14.54
C GLY A 581 25.81 -14.45 14.03
N THR A 582 27.09 -14.35 13.66
CA THR A 582 27.90 -15.45 13.16
C THR A 582 29.01 -15.82 14.14
N GLU A 583 29.84 -16.80 13.80
CA GLU A 583 31.07 -17.12 14.54
C GLU A 583 32.04 -15.93 14.67
N THR A 584 32.00 -14.99 13.72
CA THR A 584 32.94 -13.86 13.65
C THR A 584 32.32 -12.50 13.96
N GLU A 585 30.99 -12.38 13.92
CA GLU A 585 30.27 -11.11 14.06
C GLU A 585 29.09 -11.27 15.01
N ASP A 586 28.88 -10.31 15.91
CA ASP A 586 27.62 -10.27 16.67
C ASP A 586 26.43 -9.84 15.78
N TYR A 587 25.21 -9.97 16.31
CA TYR A 587 23.98 -9.65 15.57
C TYR A 587 23.87 -8.18 15.16
N VAL A 588 24.54 -7.26 15.87
CA VAL A 588 24.52 -5.82 15.54
C VAL A 588 25.40 -5.56 14.32
N LYS A 589 26.62 -6.08 14.33
CA LYS A 589 27.55 -5.99 13.21
C LYS A 589 27.02 -6.66 11.95
N LEU A 590 26.38 -7.83 12.10
CA LEU A 590 25.74 -8.51 10.97
C LEU A 590 24.61 -7.66 10.37
N ALA A 591 23.74 -7.08 11.20
CA ALA A 591 22.67 -6.20 10.72
C ALA A 591 23.21 -4.95 10.01
N GLN A 592 24.29 -4.34 10.54
CA GLN A 592 24.97 -3.22 9.88
C GLN A 592 25.58 -3.63 8.54
N ARG A 593 26.20 -4.82 8.46
CA ARG A 593 26.78 -5.37 7.24
C ARG A 593 25.72 -5.64 6.17
N ILE A 594 24.55 -6.16 6.55
CA ILE A 594 23.40 -6.32 5.65
C ILE A 594 22.94 -4.96 5.13
N GLY A 595 22.71 -3.98 6.03
CA GLY A 595 22.18 -2.68 5.65
C GLY A 595 23.11 -1.81 4.80
N LYS A 596 24.44 -1.96 4.96
CA LYS A 596 25.42 -1.17 4.20
C LYS A 596 25.69 -1.71 2.80
N SER A 597 25.49 -3.01 2.58
CA SER A 597 25.88 -3.68 1.34
C SER A 597 24.69 -4.22 0.53
N THR A 598 23.47 -4.19 1.06
CA THR A 598 22.31 -4.80 0.38
C THR A 598 21.09 -3.89 0.43
N GLY A 599 20.08 -4.22 -0.37
CA GLY A 599 18.74 -3.64 -0.26
C GLY A 599 17.84 -4.37 0.74
N GLY A 600 18.39 -5.34 1.48
CA GLY A 600 17.68 -6.21 2.41
C GLY A 600 17.87 -7.69 2.05
N ILE A 601 17.96 -8.51 3.10
CA ILE A 601 17.91 -9.97 3.01
C ILE A 601 16.94 -10.45 4.09
N HIS A 602 16.05 -11.38 3.74
CA HIS A 602 15.10 -11.98 4.66
C HIS A 602 14.86 -13.45 4.31
N ALA A 603 14.17 -14.17 5.20
CA ALA A 603 13.66 -15.50 4.90
C ALA A 603 12.13 -15.48 4.89
N ASP A 604 11.55 -16.39 4.11
CA ASP A 604 10.11 -16.60 4.02
C ASP A 604 9.79 -18.07 3.73
N ALA A 605 8.92 -18.70 4.52
CA ALA A 605 8.45 -20.04 4.22
C ALA A 605 7.26 -20.02 3.26
N VAL A 606 7.32 -20.86 2.23
CA VAL A 606 6.30 -21.00 1.20
C VAL A 606 5.73 -22.42 1.24
N SER A 607 4.41 -22.48 1.18
CA SER A 607 3.65 -23.71 1.02
C SER A 607 2.65 -23.55 -0.12
N ALA A 608 2.67 -24.49 -1.07
CA ALA A 608 1.76 -24.52 -2.20
C ALA A 608 1.49 -25.97 -2.64
N SER A 609 0.49 -26.15 -3.51
CA SER A 609 0.26 -27.41 -4.22
C SER A 609 0.61 -27.24 -5.70
N ALA A 610 1.05 -28.30 -6.35
CA ALA A 610 1.29 -28.36 -7.78
C ALA A 610 -0.04 -28.50 -8.55
N PHE A 611 -0.13 -27.84 -9.69
CA PHE A 611 -1.30 -27.87 -10.56
C PHE A 611 -1.49 -29.29 -11.13
N GLY A 612 -2.73 -29.79 -11.12
CA GLY A 612 -3.06 -31.14 -11.59
C GLY A 612 -2.65 -32.27 -10.63
N SER A 613 -1.36 -32.43 -10.33
CA SER A 613 -0.88 -33.54 -9.49
C SER A 613 -1.20 -33.38 -8.00
N ARG A 614 -1.40 -32.14 -7.54
CA ARG A 614 -1.59 -31.75 -6.14
C ARG A 614 -0.43 -32.15 -5.21
N GLU A 615 0.76 -32.42 -5.76
CA GLU A 615 1.98 -32.61 -4.96
C GLU A 615 2.33 -31.33 -4.19
N ASN A 616 2.89 -31.45 -3.00
CA ASN A 616 3.16 -30.28 -2.15
C ASN A 616 4.53 -29.67 -2.45
N VAL A 617 4.56 -28.35 -2.52
CA VAL A 617 5.77 -27.54 -2.63
C VAL A 617 5.96 -26.84 -1.28
N LEU A 618 6.94 -27.31 -0.51
CA LEU A 618 7.30 -26.72 0.79
C LEU A 618 8.76 -26.23 0.72
N LYS A 619 8.97 -24.91 0.77
CA LYS A 619 10.30 -24.30 0.65
C LYS A 619 10.52 -23.25 1.75
N LEU A 620 11.74 -23.19 2.27
CA LEU A 620 12.24 -22.00 2.96
C LEU A 620 13.06 -21.18 1.96
N PHE A 621 12.59 -20.00 1.61
CA PHE A 621 13.34 -19.08 0.78
C PHE A 621 14.21 -18.17 1.62
N VAL A 622 15.49 -18.04 1.25
CA VAL A 622 16.34 -16.92 1.63
C VAL A 622 16.40 -15.97 0.45
N ARG A 623 15.85 -14.77 0.62
CA ARG A 623 15.63 -13.78 -0.45
C ARG A 623 16.51 -12.56 -0.20
N GLY A 624 17.35 -12.22 -1.17
CA GLY A 624 18.29 -11.11 -1.09
C GLY A 624 18.21 -10.22 -2.33
N LYS A 625 18.44 -8.94 -2.12
CA LYS A 625 18.58 -7.97 -3.21
C LYS A 625 19.74 -7.01 -2.97
N ALA A 626 20.48 -6.68 -4.03
CA ALA A 626 21.62 -5.77 -3.95
C ALA A 626 21.88 -5.11 -5.31
N THR A 627 22.58 -3.98 -5.32
CA THR A 627 23.12 -3.45 -6.58
C THR A 627 24.16 -4.42 -7.13
N VAL A 628 24.37 -4.43 -8.44
CA VAL A 628 25.36 -5.31 -9.10
C VAL A 628 26.75 -5.15 -8.47
N SER A 629 27.16 -3.92 -8.13
CA SER A 629 28.44 -3.66 -7.46
C SER A 629 28.58 -4.31 -6.08
N GLN A 630 27.46 -4.62 -5.41
CA GLN A 630 27.43 -5.21 -4.07
C GLN A 630 26.97 -6.69 -4.08
N ALA A 631 26.66 -7.26 -5.24
CA ALA A 631 26.16 -8.63 -5.36
C ALA A 631 27.12 -9.66 -4.74
N GLY A 632 28.44 -9.50 -4.94
CA GLY A 632 29.44 -10.38 -4.32
C GLY A 632 29.43 -10.34 -2.79
N GLU A 633 29.22 -9.15 -2.21
CA GLU A 633 29.13 -9.01 -0.76
C GLU A 633 27.81 -9.57 -0.21
N MET A 634 26.70 -9.39 -0.94
CA MET A 634 25.45 -10.08 -0.62
C MET A 634 25.62 -11.60 -0.59
N LEU A 635 26.29 -12.19 -1.59
CA LEU A 635 26.58 -13.62 -1.63
C LEU A 635 27.50 -14.06 -0.46
N ASN A 636 28.49 -13.25 -0.09
CA ASN A 636 29.33 -13.52 1.08
C ASN A 636 28.52 -13.51 2.39
N ILE A 637 27.64 -12.52 2.56
CA ILE A 637 26.75 -12.43 3.72
C ILE A 637 25.84 -13.65 3.78
N ILE A 638 25.17 -13.99 2.67
CA ILE A 638 24.28 -15.16 2.59
C ILE A 638 25.06 -16.44 2.91
N ARG A 639 26.28 -16.60 2.39
CA ARG A 639 27.13 -17.75 2.73
C ARG A 639 27.43 -17.79 4.23
N ASP A 640 27.82 -16.67 4.82
CA ASP A 640 28.21 -16.62 6.23
C ASP A 640 27.01 -16.90 7.16
N ILE A 641 25.81 -16.39 6.87
CA ILE A 641 24.61 -16.70 7.68
C ILE A 641 24.17 -18.15 7.53
N LEU A 642 24.28 -18.73 6.33
CA LEU A 642 23.84 -20.11 6.09
C LEU A 642 24.80 -21.11 6.76
N LEU A 643 26.10 -20.81 6.78
CA LEU A 643 27.13 -21.74 7.22
C LEU A 643 27.68 -21.47 8.62
N LYS A 644 27.64 -20.23 9.10
CA LYS A 644 28.37 -19.79 10.30
C LYS A 644 27.50 -19.05 11.33
N THR A 645 26.18 -19.02 11.18
CA THR A 645 25.33 -18.45 12.23
C THR A 645 25.55 -19.18 13.55
N ASN A 646 25.73 -18.41 14.63
CA ASN A 646 25.91 -18.96 15.97
C ASN A 646 24.56 -19.03 16.69
N PHE A 647 23.96 -20.22 16.72
CA PHE A 647 22.69 -20.44 17.39
C PHE A 647 22.81 -20.51 18.92
N ASP A 648 24.01 -20.62 19.50
CA ASP A 648 24.22 -20.74 20.95
C ASP A 648 24.14 -19.38 21.69
N ASN A 649 23.06 -18.63 21.42
CA ASN A 649 22.75 -17.38 22.13
C ASN A 649 21.32 -17.43 22.68
N ARG A 650 21.17 -18.11 23.82
CA ARG A 650 19.87 -18.33 24.49
C ARG A 650 19.06 -17.05 24.68
N LYS A 651 19.72 -15.98 25.12
CA LYS A 651 19.05 -14.71 25.42
C LYS A 651 18.49 -14.07 24.15
N ARG A 652 19.28 -14.05 23.08
CA ARG A 652 18.86 -13.47 21.80
C ARG A 652 17.76 -14.29 21.14
N LEU A 653 17.88 -15.62 21.10
CA LEU A 653 16.82 -16.47 20.54
C LEU A 653 15.51 -16.29 21.30
N LYS A 654 15.55 -16.25 22.64
CA LYS A 654 14.36 -16.00 23.45
C LYS A 654 13.69 -14.67 23.10
N GLN A 655 14.48 -13.63 22.89
CA GLN A 655 13.97 -12.32 22.49
C GLN A 655 13.27 -12.40 21.13
N ILE A 656 13.90 -13.01 20.12
CA ILE A 656 13.31 -13.20 18.78
C ILE A 656 11.96 -13.93 18.89
N VAL A 657 11.91 -15.04 19.63
CA VAL A 657 10.68 -15.84 19.82
C VAL A 657 9.58 -15.05 20.52
N LEU A 658 9.92 -14.24 21.54
CA LEU A 658 8.94 -13.43 22.26
C LEU A 658 8.41 -12.27 21.42
N GLU A 659 9.27 -11.64 20.62
CA GLU A 659 8.88 -10.60 19.66
C GLU A 659 7.95 -11.17 18.60
N GLU A 660 8.30 -12.32 18.00
CA GLU A 660 7.48 -13.01 17.01
C GLU A 660 6.09 -13.38 17.56
N LYS A 661 6.09 -13.99 18.76
CA LYS A 661 4.85 -14.34 19.46
C LYS A 661 3.98 -13.11 19.70
N ALA A 662 4.55 -12.02 20.22
CA ALA A 662 3.83 -10.79 20.47
C ALA A 662 3.28 -10.18 19.17
N GLY A 663 4.05 -10.25 18.08
CA GLY A 663 3.62 -9.85 16.73
C GLY A 663 2.37 -10.60 16.30
N LEU A 664 2.38 -11.94 16.34
CA LEU A 664 1.20 -12.75 16.00
C LEU A 664 0.01 -12.47 16.91
N GLU A 665 0.21 -12.40 18.24
CA GLU A 665 -0.86 -12.10 19.21
C GLU A 665 -1.51 -10.74 18.92
N SER A 666 -0.71 -9.72 18.60
CA SER A 666 -1.20 -8.39 18.21
C SER A 666 -1.87 -8.37 16.83
N GLY A 667 -1.48 -9.28 15.94
CA GLY A 667 -2.02 -9.44 14.59
C GLY A 667 -3.36 -10.16 14.51
N LEU A 668 -3.74 -10.95 15.52
CA LEU A 668 -4.97 -11.75 15.53
C LEU A 668 -6.24 -10.91 15.33
N VAL A 669 -6.32 -9.73 15.95
CA VAL A 669 -7.47 -8.84 15.78
C VAL A 669 -7.43 -8.12 14.42
N PRO A 670 -6.41 -7.33 14.06
CA PRO A 670 -6.42 -6.61 12.79
C PRO A 670 -6.40 -7.53 11.55
N GLY A 671 -5.93 -8.77 11.64
CA GLY A 671 -5.79 -9.72 10.53
C GLY A 671 -6.52 -11.06 10.70
N GLY A 672 -7.51 -11.17 11.60
CA GLY A 672 -8.08 -12.45 12.02
C GLY A 672 -8.61 -13.37 10.91
N HIS A 673 -9.16 -12.80 9.83
CA HIS A 673 -9.62 -13.56 8.66
C HIS A 673 -8.51 -14.38 7.97
N SER A 674 -7.27 -13.88 7.97
CA SER A 674 -6.12 -14.60 7.40
C SER A 674 -5.73 -15.80 8.27
N PHE A 675 -5.73 -15.65 9.60
CA PHE A 675 -5.51 -16.76 10.53
C PHE A 675 -6.60 -17.82 10.44
N VAL A 676 -7.87 -17.39 10.35
CA VAL A 676 -9.01 -18.29 10.10
C VAL A 676 -8.84 -19.04 8.78
N ASN A 677 -8.40 -18.37 7.72
CA ASN A 677 -8.19 -19.02 6.44
C ASN A 677 -7.07 -20.08 6.51
N MET A 678 -5.92 -19.77 7.10
CA MET A 678 -4.83 -20.75 7.27
C MET A 678 -5.28 -21.96 8.09
N ARG A 679 -6.00 -21.71 9.20
CA ARG A 679 -6.51 -22.78 10.06
C ARG A 679 -7.57 -23.64 9.36
N LEU A 680 -8.44 -23.02 8.58
CA LEU A 680 -9.42 -23.72 7.75
C LEU A 680 -8.72 -24.55 6.68
N ARG A 681 -7.73 -23.99 5.98
CA ARG A 681 -6.99 -24.68 4.91
C ARG A 681 -6.17 -25.86 5.42
N ALA A 682 -5.73 -25.83 6.68
CA ALA A 682 -5.06 -26.97 7.33
C ALA A 682 -5.88 -28.25 7.36
N GLN A 683 -7.20 -28.17 7.18
CA GLN A 683 -8.10 -29.33 7.13
C GLN A 683 -8.01 -30.10 5.80
N PHE A 684 -7.48 -29.51 4.73
CA PHE A 684 -7.55 -30.09 3.37
C PHE A 684 -6.27 -30.78 2.89
N GLY A 685 -5.20 -30.78 3.67
CA GLY A 685 -3.97 -31.51 3.33
C GLY A 685 -2.69 -30.85 3.81
N GLU A 686 -1.56 -31.41 3.37
CA GLU A 686 -0.22 -31.05 3.83
C GLU A 686 0.15 -29.58 3.59
N SER A 687 -0.14 -29.04 2.40
CA SER A 687 0.15 -27.62 2.10
C SER A 687 -0.55 -26.65 3.08
N GLY A 688 -1.84 -26.88 3.35
CA GLY A 688 -2.59 -26.07 4.32
C GLY A 688 -2.10 -26.27 5.75
N TRP A 689 -1.79 -27.52 6.13
CA TRP A 689 -1.26 -27.85 7.46
C TRP A 689 0.08 -27.16 7.71
N ALA A 690 1.02 -27.27 6.77
CA ALA A 690 2.33 -26.66 6.88
C ALA A 690 2.22 -25.13 7.01
N MET A 691 1.29 -24.49 6.28
CA MET A 691 1.06 -23.05 6.39
C MET A 691 0.58 -22.65 7.79
N ASP A 692 -0.37 -23.37 8.40
CA ASP A 692 -0.83 -23.09 9.77
C ASP A 692 0.27 -23.34 10.83
N GLU A 693 1.09 -24.37 10.64
CA GLU A 693 2.21 -24.68 11.54
C GLU A 693 3.38 -23.70 11.43
N MET A 694 3.58 -23.07 10.27
CA MET A 694 4.66 -22.10 10.05
C MET A 694 4.23 -20.65 10.32
N LYS A 695 2.97 -20.28 10.08
CA LYS A 695 2.52 -18.87 10.14
C LYS A 695 1.17 -18.65 10.85
N GLY A 696 0.42 -19.70 11.14
CA GLY A 696 -0.95 -19.63 11.64
C GLY A 696 -1.09 -19.79 13.16
N ILE A 697 -2.20 -20.38 13.58
CA ILE A 697 -2.52 -20.62 14.99
C ILE A 697 -1.66 -21.77 15.54
N GLY A 698 -1.41 -22.81 14.72
CA GLY A 698 -0.45 -23.86 15.04
C GLY A 698 0.92 -23.29 15.39
N TYR A 699 1.42 -22.37 14.57
CA TYR A 699 2.68 -21.67 14.81
C TYR A 699 2.69 -20.86 16.11
N LEU A 700 1.63 -20.10 16.41
CA LEU A 700 1.53 -19.35 17.67
C LEU A 700 1.65 -20.29 18.90
N PHE A 701 1.01 -21.46 18.85
CA PHE A 701 1.17 -22.46 19.90
C PHE A 701 2.58 -23.04 19.96
N ALA A 702 3.21 -23.30 18.81
CA ALA A 702 4.60 -23.75 18.75
C ALA A 702 5.56 -22.71 19.36
N LEU A 703 5.36 -21.42 19.11
CA LEU A 703 6.17 -20.34 19.69
C LEU A 703 6.07 -20.27 21.21
N ARG A 704 4.87 -20.47 21.77
CA ARG A 704 4.66 -20.52 23.23
C ARG A 704 5.42 -21.69 23.84
N GLN A 705 5.31 -22.87 23.23
CA GLN A 705 6.04 -24.05 23.67
C GLN A 705 7.56 -23.86 23.53
N LEU A 706 8.02 -23.24 22.43
CA LEU A 706 9.42 -22.94 22.19
C LEU A 706 9.97 -21.97 23.23
N ALA A 707 9.22 -20.92 23.60
CA ALA A 707 9.63 -19.98 24.63
C ALA A 707 9.87 -20.69 25.99
N GLU A 708 9.03 -21.66 26.35
CA GLU A 708 9.24 -22.49 27.53
C GLU A 708 10.42 -23.46 27.40
N ASP A 709 10.55 -24.11 26.25
CA ASP A 709 11.64 -25.06 25.98
C ASP A 709 13.00 -24.37 25.93
N ILE A 710 13.09 -23.11 25.49
CA ILE A 710 14.31 -22.30 25.59
C ILE A 710 14.71 -22.14 27.06
N ASP A 711 13.73 -22.01 27.96
CA ASP A 711 14.01 -21.85 29.38
C ASP A 711 14.43 -23.14 30.07
N LYS A 712 13.71 -24.23 29.76
CA LYS A 712 13.80 -25.52 30.46
C LYS A 712 14.73 -26.52 29.78
N LYS A 713 14.90 -26.43 28.46
CA LYS A 713 15.51 -27.46 27.58
C LYS A 713 16.44 -26.86 26.51
N TRP A 714 17.22 -25.82 26.85
CA TRP A 714 18.10 -25.10 25.91
C TRP A 714 18.93 -26.00 24.97
N LYS A 715 19.63 -27.01 25.52
CA LYS A 715 20.46 -27.94 24.71
C LYS A 715 19.66 -28.67 23.63
N SER A 716 18.40 -28.97 23.89
CA SER A 716 17.51 -29.60 22.91
C SER A 716 17.12 -28.61 21.81
N VAL A 717 16.76 -27.38 22.17
CA VAL A 717 16.42 -26.31 21.21
C VAL A 717 17.60 -26.01 20.30
N LEU A 718 18.79 -25.81 20.88
CA LEU A 718 20.02 -25.60 20.11
C LEU A 718 20.28 -26.75 19.13
N LYS A 719 20.18 -28.00 19.62
CA LYS A 719 20.34 -29.18 18.76
C LYS A 719 19.34 -29.21 17.59
N LYS A 720 18.08 -28.79 17.81
CA LYS A 720 17.08 -28.71 16.74
C LYS A 720 17.48 -27.71 15.65
N LEU A 721 17.89 -26.49 16.03
CA LEU A 721 18.34 -25.47 15.06
C LEU A 721 19.58 -25.93 14.27
N GLU A 722 20.54 -26.55 14.95
CA GLU A 722 21.72 -27.13 14.32
C GLU A 722 21.36 -28.26 13.35
N THR A 723 20.43 -29.14 13.75
CA THR A 723 19.90 -30.21 12.88
C THR A 723 19.17 -29.64 11.67
N MET A 724 18.40 -28.56 11.83
CA MET A 724 17.75 -27.88 10.71
C MET A 724 18.78 -27.33 9.72
N ARG A 725 19.84 -26.67 10.20
CA ARG A 725 20.94 -26.21 9.34
C ARG A 725 21.58 -27.35 8.57
N ASP A 726 21.91 -28.45 9.24
CA ASP A 726 22.59 -29.60 8.63
C ASP A 726 21.76 -30.30 7.54
N LEU A 727 20.44 -30.32 7.68
CA LEU A 727 19.52 -30.97 6.75
C LEU A 727 19.08 -30.06 5.60
N LEU A 728 18.75 -28.79 5.91
CA LEU A 728 18.23 -27.85 4.91
C LEU A 728 19.33 -27.27 4.03
N ILE A 729 20.47 -26.87 4.61
CA ILE A 729 21.48 -26.10 3.89
C ILE A 729 22.34 -27.04 3.05
N ASN A 730 21.82 -27.37 1.86
CA ASN A 730 22.40 -28.34 0.96
C ASN A 730 22.07 -27.99 -0.50
N ARG A 731 23.09 -27.84 -1.34
CA ARG A 731 22.94 -27.42 -2.74
C ARG A 731 22.23 -28.46 -3.62
N ARG A 732 22.18 -29.73 -3.20
CA ARG A 732 21.43 -30.80 -3.90
C ARG A 732 19.91 -30.75 -3.66
N ALA A 733 19.45 -29.99 -2.67
CA ALA A 733 18.03 -29.77 -2.37
C ALA A 733 17.65 -28.27 -2.45
N LEU A 734 18.47 -27.50 -3.17
CA LEU A 734 18.33 -26.08 -3.39
C LEU A 734 17.80 -25.82 -4.80
N ILE A 735 16.89 -24.86 -4.93
CA ILE A 735 16.61 -24.19 -6.20
C ILE A 735 16.99 -22.72 -6.08
N CYS A 736 17.59 -22.15 -7.11
CA CYS A 736 17.91 -20.73 -7.14
C CYS A 736 17.05 -20.01 -8.17
N ASN A 737 16.61 -18.81 -7.84
CA ASN A 737 15.94 -17.90 -8.75
C ASN A 737 16.75 -16.61 -8.86
N VAL A 738 17.06 -16.18 -10.08
CA VAL A 738 17.85 -14.99 -10.35
C VAL A 738 17.13 -14.11 -11.37
N THR A 739 16.83 -12.88 -10.98
CA THR A 739 16.32 -11.86 -11.89
C THR A 739 17.35 -10.75 -12.06
N LEU A 740 17.89 -10.62 -13.27
CA LEU A 740 18.91 -9.64 -13.62
C LEU A 740 19.07 -9.58 -15.14
N ASP A 741 19.37 -8.40 -15.71
CA ASP A 741 19.65 -8.29 -17.14
C ASP A 741 20.90 -9.09 -17.55
N SER A 742 20.91 -9.60 -18.77
CA SER A 742 21.95 -10.52 -19.25
C SER A 742 23.36 -9.95 -19.28
N ALA A 743 23.51 -8.63 -19.43
CA ALA A 743 24.83 -7.98 -19.35
C ALA A 743 25.40 -8.06 -17.93
N ASN A 744 24.59 -7.74 -16.93
CA ASN A 744 24.99 -7.81 -15.53
C ASN A 744 25.10 -9.26 -15.02
N TRP A 745 24.26 -10.19 -15.49
CA TRP A 745 24.35 -11.61 -15.14
C TRP A 745 25.70 -12.22 -15.48
N ARG A 746 26.25 -11.95 -16.68
CA ARG A 746 27.59 -12.41 -17.09
C ARG A 746 28.70 -11.95 -16.15
N THR A 747 28.52 -10.81 -15.49
CA THR A 747 29.49 -10.25 -14.55
C THR A 747 29.42 -10.92 -13.17
N ILE A 748 28.19 -11.28 -12.73
CA ILE A 748 27.94 -11.84 -11.39
C ILE A 748 28.02 -13.37 -11.35
N GLN A 749 27.72 -14.04 -12.47
CA GLN A 749 27.66 -15.50 -12.55
C GLN A 749 28.91 -16.20 -11.97
N PRO A 750 30.17 -15.79 -12.27
CA PRO A 750 31.33 -16.45 -11.67
C PRO A 750 31.38 -16.39 -10.13
N GLN A 751 30.89 -15.30 -9.54
CA GLN A 751 30.81 -15.15 -8.07
C GLN A 751 29.68 -16.02 -7.51
N PHE A 752 28.58 -16.13 -8.24
CA PHE A 752 27.46 -17.02 -7.91
C PHE A 752 27.86 -18.50 -7.98
N ASP A 753 28.61 -18.91 -9.00
CA ASP A 753 29.16 -20.26 -9.13
C ASP A 753 30.07 -20.61 -7.95
N SER A 754 30.92 -19.67 -7.54
CA SER A 754 31.78 -19.83 -6.36
C SER A 754 30.97 -19.91 -5.07
N PHE A 755 29.87 -19.15 -4.96
CA PHE A 755 28.96 -19.21 -3.82
C PHE A 755 28.31 -20.59 -3.69
N LEU A 756 27.72 -21.12 -4.77
CA LEU A 756 27.11 -22.45 -4.78
C LEU A 756 28.13 -23.56 -4.49
N SER A 757 29.37 -23.40 -4.98
CA SER A 757 30.45 -24.35 -4.71
C SER A 757 30.83 -24.44 -3.23
N ALA A 758 30.60 -23.37 -2.46
CA ALA A 758 30.89 -23.32 -1.02
C ALA A 758 29.79 -23.96 -0.16
N LEU A 759 28.59 -24.18 -0.70
CA LEU A 759 27.50 -24.83 0.02
C LEU A 759 27.70 -26.35 0.08
N PRO A 760 27.26 -27.03 1.16
CA PRO A 760 27.32 -28.48 1.28
C PRO A 760 26.64 -29.19 0.10
N SER A 761 27.20 -30.33 -0.31
CA SER A 761 26.66 -31.19 -1.38
C SER A 761 26.51 -32.61 -0.86
N LYS A 762 25.61 -32.78 0.10
CA LYS A 762 25.30 -34.07 0.71
C LYS A 762 24.10 -34.70 -0.03
N ASP A 763 23.95 -36.02 0.02
CA ASP A 763 22.70 -36.63 -0.45
C ASP A 763 21.53 -36.18 0.44
N ALA A 764 20.48 -35.64 -0.19
CA ALA A 764 19.30 -35.15 0.50
C ALA A 764 18.21 -36.23 0.47
N LYS A 765 17.71 -36.62 1.65
CA LYS A 765 16.55 -37.51 1.76
C LYS A 765 15.29 -36.68 2.00
N LEU A 766 14.36 -36.73 1.05
CA LEU A 766 13.05 -36.09 1.18
C LEU A 766 12.11 -37.00 2.00
N GLN A 767 11.44 -36.42 2.98
CA GLN A 767 10.45 -37.04 3.85
C GLN A 767 9.05 -36.86 3.26
N LYS A 768 8.12 -37.75 3.64
CA LYS A 768 6.69 -37.61 3.39
C LYS A 768 5.99 -37.49 4.74
N TYR A 769 5.13 -36.48 4.93
CA TYR A 769 4.56 -36.18 6.25
C TYR A 769 3.24 -36.87 6.58
N ASP A 770 2.67 -37.61 5.63
CA ASP A 770 1.42 -38.37 5.74
C ASP A 770 0.30 -37.55 6.42
N ILE A 771 0.02 -36.37 5.87
CA ILE A 771 -1.04 -35.48 6.37
C ILE A 771 -2.36 -35.84 5.71
N GLN A 772 -3.25 -36.45 6.47
CA GLN A 772 -4.58 -36.83 6.00
C GLN A 772 -5.57 -35.66 6.16
N PRO A 773 -6.39 -35.36 5.14
CA PRO A 773 -7.48 -34.39 5.26
C PRO A 773 -8.47 -34.79 6.37
N PHE A 774 -9.06 -33.80 7.00
CA PHE A 774 -10.10 -33.97 8.00
C PHE A 774 -11.14 -32.85 7.88
N ALA A 775 -12.26 -32.94 8.59
CA ALA A 775 -13.26 -31.88 8.64
C ALA A 775 -13.61 -31.56 10.09
N LYS A 776 -13.48 -30.30 10.48
CA LYS A 776 -13.71 -29.82 11.84
C LYS A 776 -14.37 -28.44 11.83
N LYS A 777 -15.36 -28.27 12.70
CA LYS A 777 -15.92 -26.97 13.08
C LYS A 777 -15.18 -26.48 14.32
N GLU A 778 -14.38 -25.43 14.21
CA GLU A 778 -13.52 -24.95 15.31
C GLU A 778 -13.79 -23.48 15.64
N GLY A 779 -13.96 -23.19 16.93
CA GLY A 779 -14.14 -21.85 17.49
C GLY A 779 -12.92 -21.42 18.29
N LEU A 780 -12.10 -20.56 17.72
CA LEU A 780 -10.86 -20.02 18.28
C LEU A 780 -11.17 -18.76 19.11
N THR A 781 -10.94 -18.79 20.43
CA THR A 781 -11.35 -17.69 21.30
C THR A 781 -10.26 -16.65 21.52
N ILE A 782 -10.63 -15.37 21.34
CA ILE A 782 -9.82 -14.18 21.61
C ILE A 782 -10.67 -13.09 22.27
N PRO A 783 -10.09 -12.13 23.02
CA PRO A 783 -10.82 -10.98 23.53
C PRO A 783 -11.08 -9.95 22.41
N ALA A 784 -12.09 -10.19 21.58
CA ALA A 784 -12.49 -9.32 20.47
C ALA A 784 -13.98 -8.96 20.52
N GLN A 785 -14.36 -7.81 19.93
CA GLN A 785 -15.76 -7.37 19.81
C GLN A 785 -16.39 -7.77 18.46
N VAL A 786 -15.58 -8.32 17.56
CA VAL A 786 -15.96 -8.73 16.20
C VAL A 786 -15.41 -10.13 15.93
N ASN A 787 -15.99 -10.79 14.94
CA ASN A 787 -15.66 -12.16 14.56
C ASN A 787 -15.00 -12.21 13.17
N TYR A 788 -14.37 -13.36 12.90
CA TYR A 788 -13.84 -13.74 11.60
C TYR A 788 -14.35 -15.14 11.30
N VAL A 789 -15.13 -15.29 10.23
CA VAL A 789 -15.88 -16.52 9.97
C VAL A 789 -15.43 -17.13 8.65
N GLY A 790 -14.90 -18.35 8.70
CA GLY A 790 -14.45 -19.09 7.55
C GLY A 790 -15.20 -20.40 7.36
N LYS A 791 -15.59 -20.72 6.12
CA LYS A 791 -16.16 -22.03 5.72
C LYS A 791 -15.62 -22.40 4.35
N GLY A 792 -15.32 -23.68 4.14
CA GLY A 792 -14.75 -24.10 2.85
C GLY A 792 -14.84 -25.60 2.60
N ALA A 793 -14.43 -26.00 1.41
CA ALA A 793 -14.30 -27.40 0.99
C ALA A 793 -13.26 -27.53 -0.12
N ASN A 794 -12.86 -28.76 -0.44
CA ASN A 794 -12.10 -29.03 -1.65
C ASN A 794 -13.06 -29.36 -2.80
N LEU A 795 -13.15 -28.50 -3.81
CA LEU A 795 -14.08 -28.65 -4.92
C LEU A 795 -13.73 -29.86 -5.80
N TYR A 796 -12.44 -30.19 -5.96
CA TYR A 796 -12.02 -31.35 -6.75
C TYR A 796 -12.46 -32.65 -6.10
N ASP A 797 -12.38 -32.73 -4.76
CA ASP A 797 -12.87 -33.88 -4.01
C ASP A 797 -14.41 -33.99 -4.06
N LEU A 798 -15.11 -32.90 -4.37
CA LEU A 798 -16.56 -32.84 -4.60
C LEU A 798 -16.97 -33.10 -6.06
N GLY A 799 -15.99 -33.38 -6.94
CA GLY A 799 -16.18 -33.73 -8.34
C GLY A 799 -16.11 -32.56 -9.32
N TYR A 800 -15.69 -31.37 -8.89
CA TYR A 800 -15.45 -30.26 -9.82
C TYR A 800 -14.20 -30.51 -10.64
N GLN A 801 -14.28 -30.23 -11.93
CA GLN A 801 -13.11 -30.15 -12.80
C GLN A 801 -12.82 -28.67 -13.03
N HIS A 802 -11.56 -28.28 -12.88
CA HIS A 802 -11.18 -26.88 -13.05
C HIS A 802 -11.52 -26.37 -14.45
N ASP A 803 -12.19 -25.23 -14.49
CA ASP A 803 -12.42 -24.42 -15.68
C ASP A 803 -12.13 -22.95 -15.34
N GLY A 804 -11.53 -22.21 -16.26
CA GLY A 804 -11.16 -20.80 -16.07
C GLY A 804 -12.34 -19.88 -15.75
N SER A 805 -13.58 -20.25 -16.10
CA SER A 805 -14.79 -19.54 -15.68
C SER A 805 -14.90 -19.36 -14.15
N ALA A 806 -14.26 -20.22 -13.35
CA ALA A 806 -14.19 -20.06 -11.90
C ALA A 806 -13.61 -18.69 -11.48
N GLU A 807 -12.62 -18.16 -12.20
CA GLU A 807 -12.02 -16.85 -11.88
C GLU A 807 -13.07 -15.73 -12.00
N VAL A 808 -13.91 -15.79 -13.03
CA VAL A 808 -15.02 -14.86 -13.28
C VAL A 808 -16.10 -15.02 -12.20
N ILE A 809 -16.53 -16.26 -11.95
CA ILE A 809 -17.65 -16.57 -11.06
C ILE A 809 -17.32 -16.23 -9.61
N VAL A 810 -16.10 -16.54 -9.15
CA VAL A 810 -15.65 -16.24 -7.78
C VAL A 810 -15.50 -14.73 -7.58
N GLY A 811 -14.97 -14.01 -8.58
CA GLY A 811 -14.91 -12.55 -8.58
C GLY A 811 -16.30 -11.92 -8.50
N TYR A 812 -17.24 -12.41 -9.32
CA TYR A 812 -18.63 -11.94 -9.32
C TYR A 812 -19.35 -12.25 -8.00
N LEU A 813 -19.17 -13.45 -7.45
CA LEU A 813 -19.75 -13.85 -6.15
C LEU A 813 -19.30 -12.92 -5.01
N ARG A 814 -18.02 -12.52 -5.03
CA ARG A 814 -17.44 -11.56 -4.06
C ARG A 814 -18.09 -10.18 -4.18
N MET A 815 -18.23 -9.66 -5.39
CA MET A 815 -18.67 -8.27 -5.63
C MET A 815 -20.19 -8.09 -5.63
N ALA A 816 -20.94 -9.09 -6.06
CA ALA A 816 -22.40 -9.04 -6.10
C ALA A 816 -23.02 -9.57 -4.80
N TYR A 817 -22.81 -10.85 -4.50
CA TYR A 817 -23.56 -11.53 -3.44
C TYR A 817 -22.99 -11.29 -2.04
N LEU A 818 -21.70 -11.59 -1.84
CA LEU A 818 -21.09 -11.52 -0.50
C LEU A 818 -21.02 -10.09 0.01
N TRP A 819 -20.72 -9.13 -0.87
CA TRP A 819 -20.78 -7.71 -0.55
C TRP A 819 -22.16 -7.29 -0.03
N GLU A 820 -23.24 -7.66 -0.74
CA GLU A 820 -24.59 -7.32 -0.32
C GLU A 820 -24.98 -8.03 1.00
N LYS A 821 -24.78 -9.35 1.09
CA LYS A 821 -25.30 -10.15 2.21
C LYS A 821 -24.50 -10.01 3.49
N ILE A 822 -23.18 -10.03 3.40
CA ILE A 822 -22.30 -10.05 4.58
C ILE A 822 -21.93 -8.63 5.01
N ARG A 823 -21.62 -7.74 4.05
CA ARG A 823 -21.21 -6.36 4.36
C ARG A 823 -22.39 -5.40 4.47
N VAL A 824 -23.20 -5.25 3.42
CA VAL A 824 -24.29 -4.24 3.43
C VAL A 824 -25.41 -4.62 4.40
N GLN A 825 -25.91 -5.85 4.32
CA GLN A 825 -27.01 -6.33 5.18
C GLN A 825 -26.51 -6.86 6.53
N GLY A 826 -25.37 -7.56 6.52
CA GLY A 826 -24.81 -8.20 7.72
C GLY A 826 -23.97 -7.26 8.60
N GLY A 827 -23.51 -6.12 8.08
CA GLY A 827 -22.73 -5.14 8.84
C GLY A 827 -21.25 -5.52 9.06
N ALA A 828 -20.74 -6.56 8.39
CA ALA A 828 -19.31 -6.87 8.42
C ALA A 828 -18.49 -5.84 7.63
N TYR A 829 -17.23 -5.64 7.99
CA TYR A 829 -16.36 -4.73 7.23
C TYR A 829 -15.94 -5.30 5.86
N GLY A 830 -15.76 -6.62 5.77
CA GLY A 830 -15.36 -7.28 4.53
C GLY A 830 -15.87 -8.71 4.42
N ALA A 831 -16.00 -9.18 3.19
CA ALA A 831 -16.42 -10.52 2.83
C ALA A 831 -15.68 -10.99 1.57
N PHE A 832 -15.28 -12.25 1.54
CA PHE A 832 -14.41 -12.81 0.51
C PHE A 832 -14.84 -14.22 0.13
N ALA A 833 -14.63 -14.56 -1.14
CA ALA A 833 -14.50 -15.92 -1.62
C ALA A 833 -13.12 -16.06 -2.28
N ALA A 834 -12.50 -17.22 -2.11
CA ALA A 834 -11.22 -17.54 -2.74
C ALA A 834 -11.23 -19.00 -3.18
N PHE A 835 -10.69 -19.25 -4.37
CA PHE A 835 -10.50 -20.58 -4.93
C PHE A 835 -9.02 -20.75 -5.28
N ASP A 836 -8.37 -21.77 -4.72
CA ASP A 836 -7.02 -22.15 -5.12
C ASP A 836 -7.10 -23.27 -6.15
N ASP A 837 -6.90 -22.91 -7.42
CA ASP A 837 -6.95 -23.81 -8.58
C ASP A 837 -5.83 -24.86 -8.59
N ARG A 838 -4.82 -24.75 -7.72
CA ARG A 838 -3.79 -25.79 -7.61
C ARG A 838 -4.21 -26.87 -6.64
N SER A 839 -4.81 -26.49 -5.51
CA SER A 839 -5.22 -27.45 -4.47
C SER A 839 -6.67 -27.90 -4.59
N GLY A 840 -7.52 -27.14 -5.30
CA GLY A 840 -8.97 -27.31 -5.36
C GLY A 840 -9.70 -26.72 -4.16
N VAL A 841 -9.01 -26.00 -3.27
CA VAL A 841 -9.61 -25.54 -2.01
C VAL A 841 -10.36 -24.24 -2.24
N PHE A 842 -11.64 -24.23 -1.89
CA PHE A 842 -12.50 -23.07 -1.93
C PHE A 842 -12.86 -22.63 -0.50
N THR A 843 -12.77 -21.33 -0.22
CA THR A 843 -13.06 -20.75 1.09
C THR A 843 -13.89 -19.48 1.00
N PHE A 844 -14.92 -19.40 1.83
CA PHE A 844 -15.58 -18.15 2.22
C PHE A 844 -14.94 -17.58 3.49
N LEU A 845 -14.80 -16.26 3.57
CA LEU A 845 -14.23 -15.56 4.71
C LEU A 845 -14.97 -14.24 4.98
N SER A 846 -15.14 -13.87 6.25
CA SER A 846 -15.59 -12.54 6.66
C SER A 846 -14.57 -11.84 7.57
N TYR A 847 -14.62 -10.51 7.57
CA TYR A 847 -13.67 -9.68 8.30
C TYR A 847 -14.38 -8.61 9.14
N ARG A 848 -14.06 -8.61 10.44
CA ARG A 848 -14.69 -7.76 11.47
C ARG A 848 -16.21 -7.88 11.42
N ASP A 849 -16.68 -9.10 11.49
CA ASP A 849 -18.08 -9.48 11.31
C ASP A 849 -18.81 -9.53 12.65
N PRO A 850 -19.92 -8.80 12.84
CA PRO A 850 -20.71 -8.89 14.07
C PRO A 850 -21.44 -10.24 14.20
N ASN A 851 -21.53 -11.04 13.13
CA ASN A 851 -22.28 -12.29 13.10
C ASN A 851 -21.37 -13.52 12.99
N ILE A 852 -21.94 -14.69 13.32
CA ILE A 852 -21.34 -16.02 13.05
C ILE A 852 -22.35 -16.89 12.31
N ALA A 853 -23.48 -17.21 12.95
CA ALA A 853 -24.48 -18.11 12.37
C ALA A 853 -25.11 -17.56 11.09
N ASN A 854 -25.46 -16.26 11.07
CA ASN A 854 -26.03 -15.62 9.88
C ASN A 854 -25.05 -15.61 8.71
N THR A 855 -23.77 -15.40 8.98
CA THR A 855 -22.69 -15.42 7.98
C THR A 855 -22.54 -16.81 7.37
N ILE A 856 -22.51 -17.87 8.19
CA ILE A 856 -22.49 -19.26 7.71
C ILE A 856 -23.74 -19.56 6.86
N ALA A 857 -24.92 -19.12 7.32
CA ALA A 857 -26.16 -19.32 6.57
C ALA A 857 -26.18 -18.58 5.23
N ALA A 858 -25.54 -17.42 5.14
CA ALA A 858 -25.36 -16.71 3.88
C ALA A 858 -24.37 -17.41 2.94
N TYR A 859 -23.27 -17.97 3.46
CA TYR A 859 -22.38 -18.83 2.66
C TYR A 859 -23.12 -20.03 2.07
N ASP A 860 -24.00 -20.65 2.85
CA ASP A 860 -24.76 -21.82 2.43
C ASP A 860 -25.80 -21.52 1.34
N LYS A 861 -26.22 -20.25 1.23
CA LYS A 861 -27.16 -19.76 0.20
C LYS A 861 -26.45 -19.19 -1.04
N ALA A 862 -25.12 -19.22 -1.10
CA ALA A 862 -24.38 -18.74 -2.27
C ALA A 862 -24.67 -19.58 -3.53
N ALA A 863 -24.89 -20.89 -3.36
CA ALA A 863 -25.26 -21.78 -4.45
C ALA A 863 -26.60 -21.38 -5.09
N ASP A 864 -27.60 -21.09 -4.27
CA ASP A 864 -28.93 -20.66 -4.74
C ASP A 864 -28.85 -19.37 -5.55
N PHE A 865 -27.99 -18.44 -5.13
CA PHE A 865 -27.77 -17.19 -5.85
C PHE A 865 -27.25 -17.43 -7.28
N LEU A 866 -26.26 -18.31 -7.45
CA LEU A 866 -25.69 -18.59 -8.78
C LEU A 866 -26.64 -19.39 -9.67
N LYS A 867 -27.37 -20.37 -9.11
CA LYS A 867 -28.30 -21.22 -9.87
C LYS A 867 -29.53 -20.47 -10.38
N HIS A 868 -29.90 -19.36 -9.75
CA HIS A 868 -31.10 -18.59 -10.07
C HIS A 868 -30.78 -17.14 -10.46
N LEU A 869 -29.65 -16.92 -11.14
CA LEU A 869 -29.35 -15.64 -11.77
C LEU A 869 -30.39 -15.37 -12.86
N ASP A 870 -31.22 -14.35 -12.65
CA ASP A 870 -32.15 -13.87 -13.67
C ASP A 870 -31.46 -12.88 -14.62
N SER A 871 -32.15 -12.55 -15.72
CA SER A 871 -31.66 -11.60 -16.73
C SER A 871 -31.52 -10.16 -16.20
N SER A 872 -32.00 -9.86 -14.99
CA SER A 872 -31.77 -8.57 -14.33
C SER A 872 -30.46 -8.52 -13.55
N ARG A 873 -29.93 -9.66 -13.13
CA ARG A 873 -28.68 -9.77 -12.35
C ARG A 873 -27.45 -10.09 -13.19
N LEU A 874 -27.58 -11.03 -14.13
CA LEU A 874 -26.50 -11.38 -15.05
C LEU A 874 -26.88 -10.92 -16.47
N THR A 875 -26.81 -9.60 -16.69
CA THR A 875 -26.93 -9.04 -18.04
C THR A 875 -25.64 -9.32 -18.84
N GLU A 876 -25.70 -9.22 -20.17
CA GLU A 876 -24.51 -9.33 -21.03
C GLU A 876 -23.41 -8.32 -20.63
N ASN A 877 -23.81 -7.12 -20.20
CA ASN A 877 -22.91 -6.08 -19.72
C ASN A 877 -22.24 -6.48 -18.39
N GLU A 878 -23.00 -7.01 -17.43
CA GLU A 878 -22.44 -7.45 -16.14
C GLU A 878 -21.53 -8.68 -16.29
N LEU A 879 -21.87 -9.61 -17.20
CA LEU A 879 -20.97 -10.71 -17.55
C LEU A 879 -19.67 -10.20 -18.17
N THR A 880 -19.76 -9.25 -19.12
CA THR A 880 -18.57 -8.64 -19.75
C THR A 880 -17.69 -7.96 -18.72
N LYS A 881 -18.26 -7.18 -17.79
CA LYS A 881 -17.53 -6.56 -16.68
C LYS A 881 -16.84 -7.58 -15.78
N ALA A 882 -17.53 -8.68 -15.44
CA ALA A 882 -16.96 -9.76 -14.63
C ALA A 882 -15.76 -10.44 -15.34
N ILE A 883 -15.86 -10.66 -16.66
CA ILE A 883 -14.76 -11.20 -17.47
C ILE A 883 -13.58 -10.21 -17.52
N ILE A 884 -13.84 -8.91 -17.73
CA ILE A 884 -12.80 -7.87 -17.72
C ILE A 884 -12.09 -7.85 -16.36
N ALA A 885 -12.83 -7.90 -15.26
CA ALA A 885 -12.26 -7.93 -13.92
C ALA A 885 -11.38 -9.17 -13.69
N ALA A 886 -11.81 -10.36 -14.12
CA ALA A 886 -11.01 -11.57 -14.04
C ALA A 886 -9.72 -11.49 -14.89
N ILE A 887 -9.80 -10.92 -16.10
CA ILE A 887 -8.61 -10.66 -16.92
C ILE A 887 -7.68 -9.65 -16.25
N GLY A 888 -8.22 -8.62 -15.59
CA GLY A 888 -7.45 -7.68 -14.79
C GLY A 888 -6.68 -8.35 -13.65
N ASP A 889 -7.31 -9.30 -12.95
CA ASP A 889 -6.66 -10.09 -11.90
C ASP A 889 -5.57 -11.02 -12.48
N LEU A 890 -5.81 -11.65 -13.63
CA LEU A 890 -4.83 -12.51 -14.32
C LEU A 890 -3.62 -11.75 -14.88
N ASP A 891 -3.86 -10.53 -15.37
CA ASP A 891 -2.84 -9.67 -15.99
C ASP A 891 -2.30 -8.63 -15.01
N ALA A 892 -2.54 -8.77 -13.70
CA ALA A 892 -2.12 -7.80 -12.70
C ALA A 892 -0.65 -7.39 -12.89
N TYR A 893 -0.39 -6.08 -12.90
CA TYR A 893 0.94 -5.55 -13.20
C TYR A 893 1.98 -5.99 -12.18
N GLN A 894 3.17 -6.35 -12.67
CA GLN A 894 4.29 -6.82 -11.85
C GLN A 894 5.60 -6.14 -12.23
N LEU A 895 6.34 -5.74 -11.21
CA LEU A 895 7.73 -5.30 -11.35
C LEU A 895 8.66 -6.49 -11.63
N PRO A 896 9.89 -6.26 -12.12
CA PRO A 896 10.80 -7.34 -12.53
C PRO A 896 11.05 -8.41 -11.45
N ASP A 897 11.20 -8.02 -10.19
CA ASP A 897 11.36 -8.94 -9.06
C ASP A 897 10.12 -9.83 -8.86
N ALA A 898 8.93 -9.22 -8.89
CA ALA A 898 7.66 -9.92 -8.80
C ALA A 898 7.40 -10.82 -10.02
N LYS A 899 7.84 -10.44 -11.22
CA LYS A 899 7.79 -11.27 -12.43
C LYS A 899 8.66 -12.52 -12.26
N GLY A 900 9.92 -12.36 -11.86
CA GLY A 900 10.81 -13.50 -11.60
C GLY A 900 10.28 -14.42 -10.50
N TYR A 901 9.82 -13.87 -9.37
CA TYR A 901 9.23 -14.66 -8.30
C TYR A 901 7.97 -15.43 -8.75
N THR A 902 7.09 -14.78 -9.53
CA THR A 902 5.88 -15.40 -10.08
C THR A 902 6.20 -16.52 -11.05
N SER A 903 7.19 -16.31 -11.92
CA SER A 903 7.67 -17.34 -12.86
C SER A 903 8.29 -18.53 -12.12
N MET A 904 9.10 -18.29 -11.09
CA MET A 904 9.60 -19.33 -10.19
C MET A 904 8.46 -20.13 -9.55
N MET A 905 7.45 -19.45 -9.00
CA MET A 905 6.32 -20.13 -8.37
C MET A 905 5.53 -20.97 -9.38
N ARG A 906 5.32 -20.48 -10.60
CA ARG A 906 4.70 -21.26 -11.69
C ARG A 906 5.51 -22.49 -12.04
N HIS A 907 6.84 -22.36 -12.15
CA HIS A 907 7.74 -23.48 -12.39
C HIS A 907 7.65 -24.53 -11.26
N LEU A 908 7.71 -24.09 -10.00
CA LEU A 908 7.65 -24.98 -8.84
C LEU A 908 6.32 -25.73 -8.74
N THR A 909 5.21 -25.10 -9.12
CA THR A 909 3.88 -25.72 -9.08
C THR A 909 3.50 -26.38 -10.41
N GLY A 910 4.39 -26.44 -11.40
CA GLY A 910 4.11 -27.05 -12.70
C GLY A 910 3.05 -26.33 -13.55
N ARG A 911 2.82 -25.03 -13.34
CA ARG A 911 1.85 -24.24 -14.12
C ARG A 911 2.52 -23.75 -15.41
N THR A 912 2.21 -24.39 -16.53
CA THR A 912 2.80 -24.06 -17.83
C THR A 912 2.10 -22.89 -18.52
N ASP A 913 2.74 -22.30 -19.53
CA ASP A 913 2.12 -21.22 -20.30
C ASP A 913 0.93 -21.71 -21.14
N GLU A 914 0.93 -22.97 -21.60
CA GLU A 914 -0.22 -23.58 -22.28
C GLU A 914 -1.43 -23.70 -21.35
N MET A 915 -1.21 -24.08 -20.08
CA MET A 915 -2.28 -24.12 -19.08
C MET A 915 -2.83 -22.72 -18.80
N ARG A 916 -1.95 -21.72 -18.69
CA ARG A 916 -2.37 -20.32 -18.50
C ARG A 916 -3.19 -19.83 -19.70
N GLN A 917 -2.77 -20.14 -20.92
CA GLN A 917 -3.51 -19.79 -22.12
C GLN A 917 -4.88 -20.45 -22.15
N LYS A 918 -4.97 -21.75 -21.84
CA LYS A 918 -6.26 -22.46 -21.73
C LYS A 918 -7.20 -21.79 -20.73
N ILE A 919 -6.71 -21.46 -19.54
CA ILE A 919 -7.50 -20.78 -18.51
C ILE A 919 -7.96 -19.40 -18.99
N ARG A 920 -7.11 -18.66 -19.72
CA ARG A 920 -7.48 -17.38 -20.30
C ARG A 920 -8.59 -17.52 -21.34
N ASP A 921 -8.47 -18.50 -22.23
CA ASP A 921 -9.49 -18.79 -23.25
C ASP A 921 -10.83 -19.14 -22.60
N GLU A 922 -10.80 -19.95 -21.54
CA GLU A 922 -11.98 -20.32 -20.73
C GLU A 922 -12.60 -19.07 -20.06
N VAL A 923 -11.80 -18.22 -19.41
CA VAL A 923 -12.25 -16.94 -18.84
C VAL A 923 -12.96 -16.07 -19.88
N LEU A 924 -12.35 -15.89 -21.06
CA LEU A 924 -12.92 -15.08 -22.15
C LEU A 924 -14.20 -15.67 -22.73
N SER A 925 -14.41 -16.98 -22.60
CA SER A 925 -15.58 -17.70 -23.11
C SER A 925 -16.69 -17.93 -22.07
N THR A 926 -16.51 -17.44 -20.84
CA THR A 926 -17.45 -17.65 -19.74
C THR A 926 -18.86 -17.20 -20.11
N ASN A 927 -19.85 -18.02 -19.77
CA ASN A 927 -21.27 -17.77 -20.04
C ASN A 927 -22.15 -18.15 -18.84
N GLY A 928 -23.46 -17.93 -18.94
CA GLY A 928 -24.40 -18.16 -17.83
C GLY A 928 -24.51 -19.63 -17.38
N GLU A 929 -24.26 -20.60 -18.26
CA GLU A 929 -24.28 -22.04 -17.89
C GLU A 929 -23.15 -22.37 -16.91
N ASP A 930 -22.00 -21.72 -17.04
CA ASP A 930 -20.85 -21.91 -16.15
C ASP A 930 -21.17 -21.47 -14.71
N PHE A 931 -21.91 -20.37 -14.54
CA PHE A 931 -22.38 -19.91 -13.22
C PHE A 931 -23.29 -20.94 -12.55
N ILE A 932 -24.21 -21.53 -13.32
CA ILE A 932 -25.13 -22.56 -12.82
C ILE A 932 -24.33 -23.81 -12.42
N ALA A 933 -23.42 -24.28 -13.29
CA ALA A 933 -22.58 -25.44 -13.02
C ALA A 933 -21.70 -25.25 -11.78
N PHE A 934 -21.11 -24.07 -11.59
CA PHE A 934 -20.36 -23.76 -10.37
C PHE A 934 -21.27 -23.71 -9.13
N GLY A 935 -22.49 -23.19 -9.27
CA GLY A 935 -23.52 -23.19 -8.24
C GLY A 935 -23.90 -24.60 -7.76
N GLU A 936 -23.99 -25.58 -8.67
CA GLU A 936 -24.26 -26.98 -8.34
C GLU A 936 -23.15 -27.61 -7.48
N VAL A 937 -21.89 -27.23 -7.71
CA VAL A 937 -20.78 -27.67 -6.85
C VAL A 937 -20.81 -26.94 -5.50
N LEU A 938 -21.10 -25.64 -5.49
CA LEU A 938 -21.21 -24.87 -4.24
C LEU A 938 -22.34 -25.36 -3.33
N GLU A 939 -23.39 -25.97 -3.87
CA GLU A 939 -24.46 -26.62 -3.08
C GLU A 939 -23.89 -27.74 -2.18
N LYS A 940 -22.86 -28.44 -2.64
CA LYS A 940 -22.13 -29.43 -1.82
C LYS A 940 -21.23 -28.78 -0.77
N VAL A 941 -20.69 -27.59 -1.05
CA VAL A 941 -19.89 -26.82 -0.07
C VAL A 941 -20.74 -26.37 1.12
N ALA A 942 -22.02 -26.07 0.91
CA ALA A 942 -22.96 -25.76 1.99
C ALA A 942 -23.08 -26.92 3.01
N GLN A 943 -22.85 -28.16 2.58
CA GLN A 943 -22.87 -29.35 3.44
C GLN A 943 -21.53 -29.61 4.16
N SER A 944 -20.49 -28.80 3.88
CA SER A 944 -19.17 -28.96 4.49
C SER A 944 -19.18 -28.70 6.00
N ASN A 945 -18.49 -29.58 6.73
CA ASN A 945 -18.21 -29.42 8.16
C ASN A 945 -16.88 -28.71 8.45
N SER A 946 -16.18 -28.22 7.43
CA SER A 946 -14.92 -27.49 7.60
C SER A 946 -15.22 -26.01 7.84
N VAL A 947 -15.20 -25.61 9.11
CA VAL A 947 -15.51 -24.25 9.57
C VAL A 947 -14.48 -23.83 10.59
N ALA A 948 -13.96 -22.61 10.47
CA ALA A 948 -13.11 -22.00 11.49
C ALA A 948 -13.65 -20.61 11.82
N VAL A 949 -13.77 -20.29 13.11
CA VAL A 949 -14.24 -19.00 13.59
C VAL A 949 -13.27 -18.46 14.62
N LEU A 950 -12.85 -17.20 14.49
CA LEU A 950 -12.06 -16.50 15.50
C LEU A 950 -12.91 -15.35 16.08
N GLY A 951 -13.07 -15.29 17.40
CA GLY A 951 -13.93 -14.29 18.03
C GLY A 951 -14.03 -14.42 19.55
N ALA A 952 -14.92 -13.66 20.18
CA ALA A 952 -15.18 -13.81 21.61
C ALA A 952 -15.78 -15.17 21.94
N GLN A 953 -15.38 -15.76 23.06
CA GLN A 953 -15.92 -17.03 23.53
C GLN A 953 -17.46 -17.00 23.63
N SER A 954 -18.02 -15.94 24.20
CA SER A 954 -19.47 -15.77 24.31
C SER A 954 -20.18 -15.72 22.96
N ALA A 955 -19.58 -15.07 21.95
CA ALA A 955 -20.14 -15.02 20.60
C ALA A 955 -20.11 -16.40 19.93
N ILE A 956 -19.00 -17.12 20.05
CA ILE A 956 -18.82 -18.48 19.52
C ILE A 956 -19.81 -19.47 20.14
N GLU A 957 -19.96 -19.45 21.46
CA GLU A 957 -20.89 -20.31 22.19
C GLU A 957 -22.35 -19.96 21.86
N SER A 958 -22.70 -18.67 21.78
CA SER A 958 -24.06 -18.21 21.47
C SER A 958 -24.47 -18.51 20.03
N ALA A 959 -23.53 -18.67 19.11
CA ALA A 959 -23.83 -18.95 17.71
C ALA A 959 -24.48 -20.33 17.51
N ASN A 960 -24.28 -21.28 18.43
CA ASN A 960 -24.90 -22.61 18.44
C ASN A 960 -24.80 -23.39 17.10
N VAL A 961 -23.65 -23.29 16.42
CA VAL A 961 -23.37 -23.94 15.12
C VAL A 961 -22.46 -25.17 15.24
N GLY A 962 -22.26 -25.69 16.46
CA GLY A 962 -21.49 -26.90 16.73
C GLY A 962 -19.97 -26.73 16.64
N LEU A 963 -19.44 -25.57 17.03
CA LEU A 963 -17.99 -25.29 17.04
C LEU A 963 -17.33 -25.93 18.26
N GLU A 964 -16.24 -26.67 18.04
CA GLU A 964 -15.35 -27.09 19.12
C GLU A 964 -14.49 -25.91 19.57
N VAL A 965 -14.63 -25.51 20.83
CA VAL A 965 -13.99 -24.30 21.36
C VAL A 965 -12.53 -24.57 21.73
N VAL A 966 -11.62 -23.79 21.16
CA VAL A 966 -10.18 -23.80 21.46
C VAL A 966 -9.75 -22.42 21.92
N LYS A 967 -9.14 -22.34 23.10
CA LYS A 967 -8.66 -21.07 23.64
C LYS A 967 -7.36 -20.62 22.97
N VAL A 968 -7.36 -19.45 22.34
CA VAL A 968 -6.15 -18.86 21.72
C VAL A 968 -5.53 -17.79 22.62
N LEU A 969 -6.32 -16.85 23.15
CA LEU A 969 -5.86 -15.81 24.09
C LEU A 969 -6.58 -15.88 25.44
#